data_AF-A0A2D6SST7-F1
#
_entry.id   AF-A0A2D6SST7-F1
#
_cell.length_a   1.000
_cell.length_b   1.000
_cell.length_c   1.000
_cell.angle_alpha   90.00
_cell.angle_beta   90.00
_cell.angle_gamma   90.00
#
_symmetry.space_group_name_H-M   'P 1'
#
loop_
_entity.id
_entity.type
_entity.pdbx_description
1 polymer ?
#
loop_
_entity_poly.entity_id
_entity_poly.type
_entity_poly.pdbx_seq_one_letter_code
_entity_poly.pdbx_strand_id
1 'polypeptide(L)'
;MQFEYRPLSYWIAELPRLEKVPGGLFDSFPRATRLFKLGLRHPAACVRLETLVFLQKFDDGFGLRTVNKRNERGFPCEWSIDEREYPAFAAAVGELVPDILSLLVNSESLRDVLPPEVLSSVEDDLVQIPTVAAAVLQRFGEAAAPAVPTLISWLGEAGRHELASYVLRSIGEKAAAAAPRLMELIEDPSFSLHARMDAVELLGRVKTDERRAVDLLVRLLKTGDPGLRSTAAEALWYLNSRAASAATALTSATRDTDACVRARAIEALARVNPRGDVALPVVAAALEDSVQEVRQSAMIALLDLRQCAIEVIPIFRRVFRSRDDDLRRQALRGMACAAADCQHNELRAELAKEFRAVLRGGYPELRETALTGLANLRCDQNECVKLFQAAATNGPADERSKALIGLANSGSTDPETLEAYKLACSAPDANVREGAVYGLGAFVEDRSARELLHRALSDTESRIRFHAAETLLKGESHCPNEPEVLQAAESVLRAFAAGTECNWRALAAGFLLAMEPSSTEYRGVLLEELNGPSTRRGAIHGFRRAGILDSGIEAALERILPDKDDGFDAAMALTELGSRSEACVPILGAGLDMSHTRLRRMACRHLAYLGSLARPVLGRLEKCLTDSDSETRLWAAVAIAGVGGDGLHLQSILLSGLATGDSMTRACILGALACRPPAGDDALAALVEATNDGNEHCRGMAVVALSGMCGHAETIRPIIEATQKDSSEVVRQLGAQALERFARDR
;
A
#
# COMPACT_ATOMS: atom_id res chain seq x y z
N MET A 1 -17.36 41.08 32.16
CA MET A 1 -17.27 39.71 32.70
C MET A 1 -16.17 38.98 31.94
N GLN A 2 -15.07 38.66 32.60
CA GLN A 2 -13.99 37.85 32.03
C GLN A 2 -14.54 36.43 31.85
N PHE A 3 -14.69 35.98 30.60
CA PHE A 3 -14.92 34.56 30.34
C PHE A 3 -13.60 33.83 30.66
N GLU A 4 -13.58 33.06 31.74
CA GLU A 4 -12.52 32.08 31.96
C GLU A 4 -12.53 31.08 30.80
N TYR A 5 -11.41 30.99 30.08
CA TYR A 5 -11.22 30.04 29.00
C TYR A 5 -11.11 28.62 29.56
N ARG A 6 -11.98 27.72 29.08
CA ARG A 6 -12.03 26.32 29.48
C ARG A 6 -11.96 25.42 28.22
N PRO A 7 -11.20 24.31 28.25
CA PRO A 7 -11.03 23.41 27.11
C PRO A 7 -12.35 22.73 26.69
N LEU A 8 -12.45 22.24 25.44
CA LEU A 8 -13.68 21.62 24.91
C LEU A 8 -14.14 20.42 25.75
N SER A 9 -13.20 19.65 26.31
CA SER A 9 -13.43 18.56 27.26
C SER A 9 -14.14 18.99 28.54
N TYR A 10 -13.92 20.22 29.01
CA TYR A 10 -14.64 20.81 30.14
C TYR A 10 -16.11 21.07 29.77
N TRP A 11 -16.39 21.63 28.59
CA TRP A 11 -17.76 21.87 28.14
C TRP A 11 -18.53 20.58 27.86
N ILE A 12 -17.85 19.55 27.35
CA ILE A 12 -18.43 18.22 27.17
C ILE A 12 -18.76 17.55 28.51
N ALA A 13 -17.87 17.68 29.50
CA ALA A 13 -18.13 17.19 30.86
C ALA A 13 -19.26 17.95 31.58
N GLU A 14 -19.51 19.20 31.19
CA GLU A 14 -20.57 20.05 31.74
C GLU A 14 -21.90 19.94 30.98
N LEU A 15 -21.97 19.29 29.81
CA LEU A 15 -23.22 19.08 29.04
C LEU A 15 -24.38 18.52 29.89
N PRO A 16 -24.18 17.50 30.75
CA PRO A 16 -25.24 16.97 31.63
C PRO A 16 -25.64 17.92 32.78
N ARG A 17 -24.76 18.86 33.15
CA ARG A 17 -25.04 19.88 34.18
C ARG A 17 -25.77 21.08 33.58
N LEU A 18 -25.46 21.44 32.33
CA LEU A 18 -26.16 22.44 31.54
C LEU A 18 -27.63 22.04 31.27
N GLU A 19 -27.95 20.73 31.23
CA GLU A 19 -29.32 20.22 31.18
C GLU A 19 -30.20 20.59 32.38
N LYS A 20 -29.60 20.92 33.54
CA LYS A 20 -30.30 21.07 34.83
C LYS A 20 -30.49 22.50 35.29
N VAL A 21 -30.05 23.51 34.51
CA VAL A 21 -30.11 24.92 34.92
C VAL A 21 -31.14 25.67 34.06
N PRO A 22 -32.36 25.92 34.56
CA PRO A 22 -33.27 26.85 33.91
C PRO A 22 -32.75 28.29 34.11
N GLY A 23 -32.48 28.99 33.01
CA GLY A 23 -32.36 30.45 32.99
C GLY A 23 -30.97 31.08 33.14
N GLY A 24 -29.89 30.31 33.29
CA GLY A 24 -28.54 30.89 33.51
C GLY A 24 -27.73 31.20 32.25
N LEU A 25 -27.86 30.38 31.19
CA LEU A 25 -27.10 30.51 29.94
C LEU A 25 -27.95 31.01 28.74
N PHE A 26 -29.22 31.35 28.97
CA PHE A 26 -30.19 31.70 27.93
C PHE A 26 -29.94 33.08 27.27
N ASP A 27 -29.12 33.94 27.88
CA ASP A 27 -28.86 35.30 27.37
C ASP A 27 -27.77 35.36 26.29
N SER A 28 -26.96 34.32 26.15
CA SER A 28 -25.88 34.24 25.14
C SER A 28 -26.35 33.67 23.79
N PHE A 29 -27.61 33.24 23.71
CA PHE A 29 -28.12 32.29 22.73
C PHE A 29 -29.52 32.66 22.22
N PRO A 30 -29.64 33.67 21.34
CA PRO A 30 -30.91 34.36 21.10
C PRO A 30 -31.96 33.56 20.31
N ARG A 31 -31.58 32.55 19.49
CA ARG A 31 -32.52 31.78 18.66
C ARG A 31 -33.13 30.61 19.43
N ALA A 32 -32.37 29.87 20.27
CA ALA A 32 -32.95 28.85 21.14
C ALA A 32 -33.83 29.48 22.21
N THR A 33 -33.50 30.69 22.68
CA THR A 33 -34.35 31.45 23.61
C THR A 33 -35.70 31.84 22.99
N ARG A 34 -35.79 32.06 21.67
CA ARG A 34 -37.09 32.24 20.96
C ARG A 34 -37.85 30.92 20.85
N LEU A 35 -37.21 29.87 20.34
CA LEU A 35 -37.82 28.54 20.16
C LEU A 35 -38.31 27.94 21.48
N PHE A 36 -37.58 28.17 22.58
CA PHE A 36 -37.95 27.77 23.94
C PHE A 36 -39.11 28.58 24.52
N LYS A 37 -39.12 29.91 24.32
CA LYS A 37 -40.21 30.80 24.77
C LYS A 37 -41.52 30.57 24.01
N LEU A 38 -41.48 29.92 22.85
CA LEU A 38 -42.63 29.67 21.97
C LEU A 38 -43.25 28.26 22.13
N GLY A 39 -42.83 27.49 23.15
CA GLY A 39 -43.59 26.33 23.64
C GLY A 39 -43.08 24.93 23.24
N LEU A 40 -41.87 24.80 22.68
CA LEU A 40 -41.27 23.51 22.37
C LEU A 40 -40.84 22.76 23.65
N ARG A 41 -41.58 21.70 24.01
CA ARG A 41 -41.37 20.88 25.22
C ARG A 41 -40.15 19.93 25.16
N HIS A 42 -39.04 20.34 24.54
CA HIS A 42 -37.77 19.61 24.66
C HIS A 42 -36.58 20.59 24.83
N PRO A 43 -36.36 21.12 26.05
CA PRO A 43 -35.31 22.09 26.37
C PRO A 43 -33.92 21.64 25.92
N ALA A 44 -33.62 20.34 26.08
CA ALA A 44 -32.32 19.77 25.80
C ALA A 44 -31.97 19.76 24.31
N ALA A 45 -32.95 19.57 23.42
CA ALA A 45 -32.72 19.41 21.99
C ALA A 45 -32.39 20.75 21.30
N CYS A 46 -33.09 21.82 21.68
CA CYS A 46 -32.81 23.19 21.19
C CYS A 46 -31.47 23.72 21.71
N VAL A 47 -31.13 23.44 22.97
CA VAL A 47 -29.83 23.79 23.56
C VAL A 47 -28.69 23.03 22.85
N ARG A 48 -28.88 21.75 22.51
CA ARG A 48 -27.89 20.94 21.77
C ARG A 48 -27.65 21.44 20.34
N LEU A 49 -28.70 21.79 19.59
CA LEU A 49 -28.59 22.36 18.24
C LEU A 49 -27.85 23.71 18.24
N GLU A 50 -28.18 24.61 19.16
CA GLU A 50 -27.47 25.89 19.25
C GLU A 50 -26.05 25.74 19.80
N THR A 51 -25.78 24.76 20.67
CA THR A 51 -24.42 24.45 21.13
C THR A 51 -23.57 23.96 19.95
N LEU A 52 -24.14 23.15 19.05
CA LEU A 52 -23.48 22.72 17.81
C LEU A 52 -23.26 23.87 16.83
N VAL A 53 -24.23 24.77 16.65
CA VAL A 53 -24.10 25.99 15.82
C VAL A 53 -23.11 26.99 16.43
N PHE A 54 -23.00 27.04 17.76
CA PHE A 54 -22.03 27.86 18.49
C PHE A 54 -20.61 27.31 18.36
N LEU A 55 -20.44 25.99 18.51
CA LEU A 55 -19.18 25.30 18.25
C LEU A 55 -18.78 25.45 16.76
N GLN A 56 -19.74 25.47 15.84
CA GLN A 56 -19.53 25.76 14.42
C GLN A 56 -19.00 27.19 14.18
N LYS A 57 -19.56 28.22 14.84
CA LYS A 57 -19.07 29.60 14.73
C LYS A 57 -17.67 29.82 15.32
N PHE A 58 -17.29 29.02 16.31
CA PHE A 58 -15.92 29.00 16.84
C PHE A 58 -14.92 28.38 15.84
N ASP A 59 -15.39 27.46 15.01
CA ASP A 59 -14.60 26.75 13.99
C ASP A 59 -14.49 27.53 12.65
N ASP A 60 -15.47 28.39 12.32
CA ASP A 60 -15.42 29.26 11.11
C ASP A 60 -14.24 30.28 11.13
N GLY A 61 -13.62 30.51 12.30
CA GLY A 61 -12.41 31.31 12.45
C GLY A 61 -11.11 30.55 12.14
N PHE A 62 -11.12 29.23 12.13
CA PHE A 62 -9.93 28.38 11.99
C PHE A 62 -10.23 27.18 11.10
N GLY A 63 -10.09 27.37 9.79
CA GLY A 63 -10.35 26.33 8.80
C GLY A 63 -9.57 25.03 9.05
N LEU A 64 -10.29 23.91 9.04
CA LEU A 64 -9.79 22.56 8.79
C LEU A 64 -9.12 22.49 7.41
N ARG A 65 -7.89 23.00 7.29
CA ARG A 65 -6.95 22.65 6.23
C ARG A 65 -6.03 21.56 6.76
N THR A 66 -6.03 20.43 6.05
CA THR A 66 -5.02 19.40 6.14
C THR A 66 -3.63 19.96 5.82
N VAL A 67 -2.73 19.82 6.79
CA VAL A 67 -1.26 19.69 6.71
C VAL A 67 -0.41 20.89 6.20
N ASN A 68 0.63 21.19 6.98
CA ASN A 68 1.86 21.94 6.67
C ASN A 68 1.75 23.26 5.88
N LYS A 69 1.92 24.38 6.61
CA LYS A 69 2.86 25.45 6.22
C LYS A 69 3.07 26.42 7.38
N ARG A 70 4.33 26.69 7.73
CA ARG A 70 4.74 27.83 8.56
C ARG A 70 4.28 29.13 7.87
N ASN A 71 3.67 30.01 8.63
CA ASN A 71 3.40 31.40 8.27
C ASN A 71 4.58 32.29 8.69
N GLU A 72 4.91 33.27 7.82
CA GLU A 72 6.16 34.05 7.79
C GLU A 72 6.38 35.01 8.99
N ARG A 73 5.63 34.90 10.10
CA ARG A 73 5.70 35.86 11.22
C ARG A 73 5.83 35.28 12.63
N GLY A 74 6.05 33.98 12.79
CA GLY A 74 6.61 33.43 14.04
C GLY A 74 5.80 33.65 15.34
N PHE A 75 4.47 33.60 15.30
CA PHE A 75 3.64 33.53 16.52
C PHE A 75 2.92 32.16 16.62
N PRO A 76 2.86 31.54 17.81
CA PRO A 76 2.08 30.32 18.02
C PRO A 76 0.60 30.68 18.17
N CYS A 77 -0.24 30.15 17.28
CA CYS A 77 -1.68 30.03 17.51
C CYS A 77 -2.01 28.54 17.34
N GLU A 78 -1.78 27.77 18.39
CA GLU A 78 -2.13 26.35 18.47
C GLU A 78 -3.54 26.23 19.03
N TRP A 79 -4.51 26.00 18.16
CA TRP A 79 -5.71 25.26 18.51
C TRP A 79 -5.66 23.98 17.66
N SER A 80 -5.19 22.88 18.25
CA SER A 80 -5.33 21.54 17.66
C SER A 80 -6.12 20.69 18.64
N ILE A 81 -7.14 19.99 18.16
CA ILE A 81 -7.67 18.84 18.89
C ILE A 81 -6.53 17.82 18.92
N ASP A 82 -6.11 17.38 20.11
CA ASP A 82 -5.19 16.25 20.24
C ASP A 82 -5.86 15.01 19.60
N GLU A 83 -5.21 14.35 18.65
CA GLU A 83 -5.74 13.15 17.98
C GLU A 83 -6.13 12.06 18.98
N ARG A 84 -5.57 12.09 20.21
CA ARG A 84 -5.91 11.19 21.31
C ARG A 84 -7.30 11.44 21.93
N GLU A 85 -7.82 12.67 21.83
CA GLU A 85 -9.14 13.06 22.36
C GLU A 85 -10.26 12.95 21.31
N TYR A 86 -9.89 12.85 20.03
CA TYR A 86 -10.82 12.71 18.90
C TYR A 86 -11.80 11.51 19.04
N PRO A 87 -11.39 10.31 19.52
CA PRO A 87 -12.31 9.19 19.69
C PRO A 87 -13.36 9.42 20.79
N ALA A 88 -12.99 10.09 21.88
CA ALA A 88 -13.92 10.40 22.98
C ALA A 88 -14.90 11.51 22.58
N PHE A 89 -14.42 12.51 21.83
CA PHE A 89 -15.26 13.52 21.18
C PHE A 89 -16.21 12.88 20.16
N ALA A 90 -15.70 12.03 19.26
CA ALA A 90 -16.51 11.32 18.27
C ALA A 90 -17.53 10.35 18.89
N ALA A 91 -17.22 9.73 20.05
CA ALA A 91 -18.15 8.90 20.80
C ALA A 91 -19.27 9.72 21.46
N ALA A 92 -18.92 10.79 22.19
CA ALA A 92 -19.90 11.68 22.82
C ALA A 92 -20.79 12.39 21.79
N VAL A 93 -20.25 12.67 20.60
CA VAL A 93 -21.00 13.27 19.50
C VAL A 93 -21.78 12.23 18.70
N GLY A 94 -21.28 11.00 18.58
CA GLY A 94 -22.02 9.84 18.07
C GLY A 94 -23.27 9.54 18.90
N GLU A 95 -23.21 9.74 20.22
CA GLU A 95 -24.37 9.68 21.12
C GLU A 95 -25.40 10.80 20.87
N LEU A 96 -24.97 11.94 20.29
CA LEU A 96 -25.84 13.07 19.92
C LEU A 96 -26.48 12.90 18.53
N VAL A 97 -25.97 12.01 17.68
CA VAL A 97 -26.51 11.75 16.34
C VAL A 97 -28.00 11.35 16.42
N PRO A 98 -28.46 10.42 17.28
CA PRO A 98 -29.88 10.12 17.44
C PRO A 98 -30.75 11.33 17.81
N ASP A 99 -30.25 12.25 18.63
CA ASP A 99 -30.98 13.46 19.02
C ASP A 99 -31.08 14.47 17.88
N ILE A 100 -29.99 14.67 17.12
CA ILE A 100 -29.98 15.46 15.88
C ILE A 100 -30.94 14.84 14.86
N LEU A 101 -30.93 13.52 14.69
CA LEU A 101 -31.86 12.79 13.82
C LEU A 101 -33.32 12.94 14.27
N SER A 102 -33.59 12.91 15.58
CA SER A 102 -34.94 13.12 16.12
C SER A 102 -35.46 14.53 15.86
N LEU A 103 -34.60 15.55 15.93
CA LEU A 103 -34.94 16.94 15.62
C LEU A 103 -35.20 17.13 14.12
N LEU A 104 -34.47 16.41 13.28
CA LEU A 104 -34.61 16.45 11.83
C LEU A 104 -35.91 15.81 11.34
N VAL A 105 -36.23 14.62 11.84
CA VAL A 105 -37.46 13.88 11.50
C VAL A 105 -38.71 14.63 11.99
N ASN A 106 -38.61 15.34 13.12
CA ASN A 106 -39.75 16.06 13.69
C ASN A 106 -39.93 17.50 13.18
N SER A 107 -39.03 18.04 12.34
CA SER A 107 -39.14 19.43 11.85
C SER A 107 -40.44 19.72 11.09
N GLU A 108 -40.99 18.71 10.40
CA GLU A 108 -42.31 18.79 9.77
C GLU A 108 -43.45 18.63 10.78
N SER A 109 -43.32 17.74 11.76
CA SER A 109 -44.31 17.62 12.84
C SER A 109 -44.36 18.89 13.70
N LEU A 110 -43.28 19.67 13.77
CA LEU A 110 -43.26 20.96 14.45
C LEU A 110 -44.11 22.00 13.71
N ARG A 111 -44.22 21.94 12.37
CA ARG A 111 -45.11 22.83 11.62
C ARG A 111 -46.59 22.58 11.93
N ASP A 112 -46.95 21.33 12.16
CA ASP A 112 -48.33 20.92 12.47
C ASP A 112 -48.74 21.19 13.93
N VAL A 113 -47.76 21.35 14.83
CA VAL A 113 -47.98 21.50 16.28
C VAL A 113 -47.85 22.96 16.75
N LEU A 114 -47.19 23.83 15.97
CA LEU A 114 -46.95 25.22 16.35
C LEU A 114 -48.11 26.17 15.94
N PRO A 115 -48.51 27.14 16.79
CA PRO A 115 -49.53 28.12 16.44
C PRO A 115 -49.10 29.01 15.24
N PRO A 116 -50.05 29.51 14.42
CA PRO A 116 -49.74 30.29 13.20
C PRO A 116 -48.87 31.53 13.45
N GLU A 117 -49.06 32.24 14.58
CA GLU A 117 -48.25 33.41 14.91
C GLU A 117 -46.79 33.04 15.20
N VAL A 118 -46.57 31.86 15.78
CA VAL A 118 -45.24 31.32 16.09
C VAL A 118 -44.56 30.86 14.81
N LEU A 119 -45.27 30.10 13.98
CA LEU A 119 -44.78 29.56 12.71
C LEU A 119 -44.16 30.67 11.86
N SER A 120 -44.88 31.80 11.70
CA SER A 120 -44.43 32.96 10.91
C SER A 120 -43.11 33.61 11.39
N SER A 121 -42.72 33.39 12.64
CA SER A 121 -41.53 34.01 13.26
C SER A 121 -40.28 33.13 13.24
N VAL A 122 -40.45 31.82 13.01
CA VAL A 122 -39.36 30.81 13.00
C VAL A 122 -39.32 30.01 11.69
N GLU A 123 -40.16 30.33 10.71
CA GLU A 123 -40.24 29.66 9.41
C GLU A 123 -38.90 29.65 8.67
N ASP A 124 -38.23 30.81 8.63
CA ASP A 124 -36.90 30.96 8.02
C ASP A 124 -35.83 30.11 8.73
N ASP A 125 -35.92 29.98 10.06
CA ASP A 125 -34.97 29.18 10.84
C ASP A 125 -35.25 27.67 10.68
N LEU A 126 -36.52 27.24 10.59
CA LEU A 126 -36.93 25.84 10.36
C LEU A 126 -36.50 25.33 8.98
N VAL A 127 -36.48 26.19 7.96
CA VAL A 127 -36.03 25.85 6.60
C VAL A 127 -34.51 25.57 6.56
N GLN A 128 -33.72 26.16 7.45
CA GLN A 128 -32.25 26.01 7.47
C GLN A 128 -31.76 24.78 8.26
N ILE A 129 -32.62 24.15 9.07
CA ILE A 129 -32.24 23.03 9.95
C ILE A 129 -31.63 21.84 9.18
N PRO A 130 -32.21 21.35 8.06
CA PRO A 130 -31.62 20.23 7.30
C PRO A 130 -30.23 20.56 6.75
N THR A 131 -30.03 21.79 6.27
CA THR A 131 -28.74 22.26 5.73
C THR A 131 -27.66 22.32 6.80
N VAL A 132 -28.00 22.87 7.98
CA VAL A 132 -27.08 22.95 9.13
C VAL A 132 -26.74 21.56 9.64
N ALA A 133 -27.72 20.67 9.76
CA ALA A 133 -27.46 19.32 10.22
C ALA A 133 -26.65 18.49 9.23
N ALA A 134 -26.89 18.65 7.91
CA ALA A 134 -26.07 18.02 6.88
C ALA A 134 -24.61 18.51 6.96
N ALA A 135 -24.38 19.82 7.14
CA ALA A 135 -23.04 20.37 7.29
C ALA A 135 -22.31 19.83 8.54
N VAL A 136 -23.05 19.66 9.64
CA VAL A 136 -22.53 19.09 10.89
C VAL A 136 -22.18 17.61 10.71
N LEU A 137 -23.10 16.80 10.16
CA LEU A 137 -22.87 15.37 9.89
C LEU A 137 -21.72 15.15 8.91
N GLN A 138 -21.57 16.03 7.91
CA GLN A 138 -20.48 15.94 6.95
C GLN A 138 -19.11 16.07 7.63
N ARG A 139 -18.98 17.00 8.58
CA ARG A 139 -17.72 17.25 9.30
C ARG A 139 -17.30 16.05 10.17
N PHE A 140 -18.26 15.20 10.53
CA PHE A 140 -18.01 13.96 11.29
C PHE A 140 -17.59 12.78 10.43
N GLY A 141 -17.69 12.88 9.10
CA GLY A 141 -17.27 11.83 8.18
C GLY A 141 -17.84 10.45 8.54
N GLU A 142 -16.97 9.47 8.73
CA GLU A 142 -17.36 8.10 9.08
C GLU A 142 -18.13 7.96 10.41
N ALA A 143 -17.94 8.87 11.37
CA ALA A 143 -18.62 8.80 12.66
C ALA A 143 -20.12 9.09 12.56
N ALA A 144 -20.57 9.71 11.45
CA ALA A 144 -21.98 9.92 11.15
C ALA A 144 -22.70 8.68 10.59
N ALA A 145 -22.08 7.49 10.58
CA ALA A 145 -22.70 6.25 10.13
C ALA A 145 -24.10 5.95 10.75
N PRO A 146 -24.40 6.27 12.02
CA PRO A 146 -25.75 6.09 12.58
C PRO A 146 -26.84 6.91 11.88
N ALA A 147 -26.48 7.97 11.13
CA ALA A 147 -27.41 8.79 10.37
C ALA A 147 -27.83 8.18 9.02
N VAL A 148 -27.17 7.11 8.56
CA VAL A 148 -27.44 6.48 7.26
C VAL A 148 -28.92 6.14 7.03
N PRO A 149 -29.68 5.55 7.98
CA PRO A 149 -31.09 5.26 7.77
C PRO A 149 -31.94 6.49 7.48
N THR A 150 -31.66 7.62 8.14
CA THR A 150 -32.38 8.89 7.91
C THR A 150 -31.94 9.56 6.62
N LEU A 151 -30.66 9.47 6.27
CA LEU A 151 -30.17 9.98 4.99
C LEU A 151 -30.79 9.21 3.81
N ILE A 152 -31.09 7.91 3.98
CA ILE A 152 -31.80 7.10 2.98
C ILE A 152 -33.22 7.65 2.73
N SER A 153 -33.94 8.08 3.77
CA SER A 153 -35.28 8.68 3.55
C SER A 153 -35.18 10.01 2.81
N TRP A 154 -34.20 10.85 3.16
CA TRP A 154 -33.96 12.14 2.49
C TRP A 154 -33.57 12.04 1.02
N LEU A 155 -32.93 10.96 0.59
CA LEU A 155 -32.65 10.71 -0.83
C LEU A 155 -33.93 10.65 -1.67
N GLY A 156 -35.09 10.36 -1.06
CA GLY A 156 -36.37 10.32 -1.76
C GLY A 156 -37.18 11.60 -1.76
N GLU A 157 -36.76 12.61 -1.00
CA GLU A 157 -37.50 13.85 -0.84
C GLU A 157 -36.98 14.93 -1.81
N ALA A 158 -37.88 15.51 -2.60
CA ALA A 158 -37.56 16.59 -3.52
C ALA A 158 -36.94 17.77 -2.73
N GLY A 159 -35.73 18.18 -3.11
CA GLY A 159 -34.97 19.26 -2.46
C GLY A 159 -34.03 18.85 -1.32
N ARG A 160 -34.04 17.60 -0.84
CA ARG A 160 -33.13 17.12 0.23
C ARG A 160 -32.10 16.07 -0.22
N HIS A 161 -32.26 15.51 -1.41
CA HIS A 161 -31.36 14.49 -1.96
C HIS A 161 -29.91 14.95 -2.16
N GLU A 162 -29.66 16.22 -2.49
CA GLU A 162 -28.30 16.78 -2.64
C GLU A 162 -27.56 16.79 -1.29
N LEU A 163 -28.22 17.27 -0.23
CA LEU A 163 -27.68 17.29 1.13
C LEU A 163 -27.41 15.87 1.64
N ALA A 164 -28.36 14.94 1.41
CA ALA A 164 -28.19 13.54 1.78
C ALA A 164 -27.00 12.90 1.05
N SER A 165 -26.87 13.14 -0.25
CA SER A 165 -25.77 12.62 -1.06
C SER A 165 -24.42 13.16 -0.59
N TYR A 166 -24.36 14.43 -0.21
CA TYR A 166 -23.15 15.07 0.30
C TYR A 166 -22.68 14.47 1.63
N VAL A 167 -23.59 14.22 2.56
CA VAL A 167 -23.28 13.61 3.87
C VAL A 167 -22.90 12.14 3.72
N LEU A 168 -23.64 11.38 2.90
CA LEU A 168 -23.32 9.98 2.61
C LEU A 168 -21.93 9.86 1.97
N ARG A 169 -21.53 10.82 1.14
CA ARG A 169 -20.19 10.88 0.54
C ARG A 169 -19.09 11.01 1.59
N SER A 170 -19.30 11.80 2.64
CA SER A 170 -18.34 11.92 3.75
C SER A 170 -18.34 10.72 4.70
N ILE A 171 -19.44 9.97 4.80
CA ILE A 171 -19.51 8.72 5.59
C ILE A 171 -18.71 7.59 4.90
N GLY A 172 -18.61 7.59 3.57
CA GLY A 172 -17.81 6.64 2.82
C GLY A 172 -18.39 5.22 2.82
N GLU A 173 -17.55 4.19 2.98
CA GLU A 173 -17.95 2.78 2.87
C GLU A 173 -19.03 2.36 3.89
N LYS A 174 -19.08 3.03 5.06
CA LYS A 174 -20.10 2.76 6.09
C LYS A 174 -21.52 3.13 5.65
N ALA A 175 -21.66 3.89 4.57
CA ALA A 175 -22.95 4.23 3.94
C ALA A 175 -23.42 3.20 2.89
N ALA A 176 -22.77 2.03 2.78
CA ALA A 176 -23.15 0.99 1.80
C ALA A 176 -24.64 0.60 1.84
N ALA A 177 -25.30 0.69 3.01
CA ALA A 177 -26.74 0.44 3.14
C ALA A 177 -27.64 1.38 2.32
N ALA A 178 -27.12 2.53 1.85
CA ALA A 178 -27.84 3.45 0.98
C ALA A 178 -27.88 3.00 -0.49
N ALA A 179 -27.09 2.00 -0.88
CA ALA A 179 -26.96 1.56 -2.27
C ALA A 179 -28.30 1.22 -2.96
N PRO A 180 -29.26 0.50 -2.35
CA PRO A 180 -30.55 0.23 -2.97
C PRO A 180 -31.31 1.50 -3.35
N ARG A 181 -31.33 2.50 -2.45
CA ARG A 181 -32.04 3.76 -2.70
C ARG A 181 -31.34 4.64 -3.73
N LEU A 182 -30.00 4.62 -3.76
CA LEU A 182 -29.22 5.29 -4.79
C LEU A 182 -29.51 4.69 -6.18
N MET A 183 -29.63 3.36 -6.29
CA MET A 183 -30.00 2.71 -7.55
C MET A 183 -31.40 3.14 -8.05
N GLU A 184 -32.37 3.27 -7.15
CA GLU A 184 -33.70 3.78 -7.49
C GLU A 184 -33.66 5.23 -8.00
N LEU A 185 -32.90 6.11 -7.34
CA LEU A 185 -32.73 7.51 -7.75
C LEU A 185 -32.09 7.60 -9.15
N ILE A 186 -31.10 6.75 -9.44
CA ILE A 186 -30.42 6.70 -10.74
C ILE A 186 -31.37 6.28 -11.88
N GLU A 187 -32.29 5.35 -11.61
CA GLU A 187 -33.24 4.83 -12.59
C GLU A 187 -34.49 5.72 -12.77
N ASP A 188 -34.79 6.60 -11.80
CA ASP A 188 -35.95 7.48 -11.83
C ASP A 188 -35.71 8.73 -12.71
N PRO A 189 -36.47 8.90 -13.83
CA PRO A 189 -36.30 10.02 -14.74
C PRO A 189 -36.83 11.35 -14.19
N SER A 190 -37.52 11.37 -13.04
CA SER A 190 -37.99 12.60 -12.39
C SER A 190 -36.87 13.40 -11.74
N PHE A 191 -35.73 12.76 -11.42
CA PHE A 191 -34.55 13.43 -10.92
C PHE A 191 -33.75 14.09 -12.04
N SER A 192 -33.14 15.23 -11.74
CA SER A 192 -32.29 15.95 -12.68
C SER A 192 -31.09 15.08 -13.10
N LEU A 193 -30.55 15.33 -14.30
CA LEU A 193 -29.35 14.62 -14.77
C LEU A 193 -28.19 14.77 -13.76
N HIS A 194 -28.04 15.95 -13.15
CA HIS A 194 -27.02 16.21 -12.14
C HIS A 194 -27.22 15.35 -10.88
N ALA A 195 -28.46 15.29 -10.35
CA ALA A 195 -28.78 14.45 -9.20
C ALA A 195 -28.52 12.96 -9.47
N ARG A 196 -28.80 12.50 -10.69
CA ARG A 196 -28.52 11.13 -11.13
C ARG A 196 -27.01 10.87 -11.24
N MET A 197 -26.23 11.81 -11.78
CA MET A 197 -24.76 11.71 -11.81
C MET A 197 -24.17 11.66 -10.40
N ASP A 198 -24.63 12.52 -9.49
CA ASP A 198 -24.20 12.54 -8.09
C ASP A 198 -24.47 11.20 -7.39
N ALA A 199 -25.64 10.60 -7.64
CA ALA A 199 -25.99 9.29 -7.11
C ALA A 199 -25.12 8.16 -7.70
N VAL A 200 -24.75 8.24 -8.99
CA VAL A 200 -23.81 7.30 -9.63
C VAL A 200 -22.43 7.39 -8.99
N GLU A 201 -21.88 8.59 -8.82
CA GLU A 201 -20.58 8.78 -8.17
C GLU A 201 -20.60 8.25 -6.73
N LEU A 202 -21.65 8.59 -5.98
CA LEU A 202 -21.82 8.15 -4.60
C LEU A 202 -21.92 6.62 -4.50
N LEU A 203 -22.64 5.97 -5.41
CA LEU A 203 -22.74 4.51 -5.47
C LEU A 203 -21.36 3.84 -5.60
N GLY A 204 -20.44 4.44 -6.35
CA GLY A 204 -19.04 4.00 -6.43
C GLY A 204 -18.27 4.20 -5.13
N ARG A 205 -18.41 5.37 -4.49
CA ARG A 205 -17.68 5.74 -3.27
C ARG A 205 -18.10 4.98 -2.01
N VAL A 206 -19.38 4.60 -1.89
CA VAL A 206 -19.84 3.74 -0.78
C VAL A 206 -19.36 2.29 -0.93
N LYS A 207 -18.76 1.95 -2.07
CA LYS A 207 -18.15 0.63 -2.39
C LYS A 207 -19.01 -0.57 -2.01
N THR A 208 -20.27 -0.56 -2.44
CA THR A 208 -21.15 -1.71 -2.26
C THR A 208 -20.63 -2.93 -3.04
N ASP A 209 -20.81 -4.12 -2.45
CA ASP A 209 -20.52 -5.42 -3.09
C ASP A 209 -21.72 -5.97 -3.87
N GLU A 210 -22.80 -5.20 -4.02
CA GLU A 210 -23.99 -5.61 -4.73
C GLU A 210 -23.73 -5.78 -6.23
N ARG A 211 -23.85 -7.03 -6.73
CA ARG A 211 -23.78 -7.33 -8.16
C ARG A 211 -24.73 -6.46 -9.00
N ARG A 212 -25.91 -6.16 -8.46
CA ARG A 212 -26.91 -5.28 -9.10
C ARG A 212 -26.37 -3.86 -9.35
N ALA A 213 -25.52 -3.33 -8.46
CA ALA A 213 -24.90 -2.03 -8.63
C ALA A 213 -23.93 -2.04 -9.83
N VAL A 214 -23.10 -3.08 -9.94
CA VAL A 214 -22.19 -3.25 -11.10
C VAL A 214 -22.99 -3.38 -12.41
N ASP A 215 -24.06 -4.18 -12.41
CA ASP A 215 -24.93 -4.36 -13.59
C ASP A 215 -25.62 -3.05 -14.00
N LEU A 216 -26.04 -2.22 -13.03
CA LEU A 216 -26.58 -0.88 -13.29
C LEU A 216 -25.52 0.03 -13.92
N LEU A 217 -24.32 0.13 -13.34
CA LEU A 217 -23.23 0.94 -13.87
C LEU A 217 -22.83 0.51 -15.29
N VAL A 218 -22.81 -0.80 -15.58
CA VAL A 218 -22.56 -1.35 -16.92
C VAL A 218 -23.63 -0.92 -17.93
N ARG A 219 -24.90 -0.82 -17.51
CA ARG A 219 -25.97 -0.26 -18.38
C ARG A 219 -25.78 1.23 -18.61
N LEU A 220 -25.36 1.99 -17.60
CA LEU A 220 -25.13 3.43 -17.71
C LEU A 220 -24.00 3.80 -18.66
N LEU A 221 -22.97 2.95 -18.79
CA LEU A 221 -21.92 3.09 -19.80
C LEU A 221 -22.43 3.13 -21.25
N LYS A 222 -23.70 2.77 -21.50
CA LYS A 222 -24.31 2.74 -22.84
C LYS A 222 -25.39 3.80 -23.03
N THR A 223 -25.53 4.73 -22.09
CA THR A 223 -26.53 5.80 -22.16
C THR A 223 -26.14 6.88 -23.17
N GLY A 224 -27.13 7.63 -23.66
CA GLY A 224 -26.89 8.69 -24.66
C GLY A 224 -26.07 9.87 -24.14
N ASP A 225 -26.13 10.13 -22.83
CA ASP A 225 -25.45 11.27 -22.20
C ASP A 225 -23.98 10.95 -21.86
N PRO A 226 -22.99 11.69 -22.40
CA PRO A 226 -21.58 11.46 -22.12
C PRO A 226 -21.20 11.67 -20.65
N GLY A 227 -21.86 12.62 -19.96
CA GLY A 227 -21.65 12.86 -18.54
C GLY A 227 -21.93 11.61 -17.73
N LEU A 228 -23.12 11.04 -17.90
CA LEU A 228 -23.56 9.83 -17.21
C LEU A 228 -22.68 8.61 -17.56
N ARG A 229 -22.22 8.48 -18.80
CA ARG A 229 -21.26 7.43 -19.19
C ARG A 229 -19.93 7.58 -18.46
N SER A 230 -19.38 8.80 -18.40
CA SER A 230 -18.09 9.07 -17.74
C SER A 230 -18.17 8.86 -16.22
N THR A 231 -19.26 9.30 -15.59
CA THR A 231 -19.50 9.10 -14.15
C THR A 231 -19.70 7.62 -13.82
N ALA A 232 -20.34 6.84 -14.70
CA ALA A 232 -20.45 5.39 -14.53
C ALA A 232 -19.09 4.69 -14.59
N ALA A 233 -18.21 5.10 -15.51
CA ALA A 233 -16.84 4.60 -15.56
C ALA A 233 -16.04 4.95 -14.29
N GLU A 234 -16.18 6.18 -13.78
CA GLU A 234 -15.56 6.62 -12.52
C GLU A 234 -16.11 5.87 -11.29
N ALA A 235 -17.42 5.60 -11.25
CA ALA A 235 -18.01 4.79 -10.19
C ALA A 235 -17.44 3.36 -10.20
N LEU A 236 -17.29 2.75 -11.38
CA LEU A 236 -16.64 1.45 -11.54
C LEU A 236 -15.17 1.47 -11.12
N TRP A 237 -14.46 2.58 -11.35
CA TRP A 237 -13.09 2.78 -10.87
C TRP A 237 -13.01 2.72 -9.33
N TYR A 238 -13.92 3.37 -8.61
CA TYR A 238 -13.97 3.31 -7.13
C TYR A 238 -14.21 1.89 -6.58
N LEU A 239 -14.94 1.05 -7.32
CA LEU A 239 -15.19 -0.35 -6.96
C LEU A 239 -13.96 -1.25 -7.15
N ASN A 240 -12.97 -0.83 -7.96
CA ASN A 240 -11.77 -1.60 -8.28
C ASN A 240 -12.11 -3.04 -8.74
N SER A 241 -11.41 -4.06 -8.23
CA SER A 241 -11.59 -5.47 -8.61
C SER A 241 -12.99 -6.04 -8.33
N ARG A 242 -13.81 -5.40 -7.48
CA ARG A 242 -15.21 -5.81 -7.24
C ARG A 242 -16.06 -5.71 -8.52
N ALA A 243 -15.68 -4.80 -9.41
CA ALA A 243 -16.33 -4.57 -10.69
C ALA A 243 -15.64 -5.31 -11.85
N ALA A 244 -14.91 -6.40 -11.60
CA ALA A 244 -14.20 -7.15 -12.65
C ALA A 244 -15.11 -7.60 -13.81
N SER A 245 -16.40 -7.89 -13.54
CA SER A 245 -17.39 -8.24 -14.58
C SER A 245 -17.67 -7.10 -15.57
N ALA A 246 -17.36 -5.84 -15.21
CA ALA A 246 -17.53 -4.68 -16.07
C ALA A 246 -16.42 -4.51 -17.12
N ALA A 247 -15.34 -5.30 -17.07
CA ALA A 247 -14.16 -5.13 -17.93
C ALA A 247 -14.50 -5.09 -19.43
N THR A 248 -15.42 -5.93 -19.90
CA THR A 248 -15.85 -5.94 -21.32
C THR A 248 -16.61 -4.68 -21.71
N ALA A 249 -17.47 -4.18 -20.81
CA ALA A 249 -18.23 -2.95 -21.05
C ALA A 249 -17.31 -1.72 -21.05
N LEU A 250 -16.38 -1.65 -20.09
CA LEU A 250 -15.36 -0.60 -20.04
C LEU A 250 -14.45 -0.63 -21.28
N THR A 251 -14.07 -1.82 -21.77
CA THR A 251 -13.33 -1.99 -23.04
C THR A 251 -14.08 -1.43 -24.25
N SER A 252 -15.41 -1.42 -24.22
CA SER A 252 -16.20 -0.77 -25.26
C SER A 252 -16.19 0.75 -25.10
N ALA A 253 -16.33 1.24 -23.86
CA ALA A 253 -16.32 2.66 -23.52
C ALA A 253 -14.95 3.35 -23.75
N THR A 254 -13.84 2.61 -23.79
CA THR A 254 -12.54 3.19 -24.19
C THR A 254 -12.49 3.63 -25.66
N ARG A 255 -13.48 3.25 -26.48
CA ARG A 255 -13.63 3.67 -27.88
C ARG A 255 -14.78 4.67 -28.07
N ASP A 256 -15.23 5.31 -27.01
CA ASP A 256 -16.31 6.29 -27.05
C ASP A 256 -15.94 7.52 -27.90
N THR A 257 -16.95 8.15 -28.49
CA THR A 257 -16.77 9.41 -29.23
C THR A 257 -16.31 10.55 -28.32
N ASP A 258 -16.73 10.54 -27.05
CA ASP A 258 -16.37 11.53 -26.06
C ASP A 258 -15.04 11.20 -25.37
N ALA A 259 -14.12 12.16 -25.34
CA ALA A 259 -12.78 11.95 -24.81
C ALA A 259 -12.75 11.76 -23.28
N CYS A 260 -13.64 12.41 -22.54
CA CYS A 260 -13.74 12.24 -21.09
C CYS A 260 -14.22 10.83 -20.73
N VAL A 261 -15.17 10.29 -21.50
CA VAL A 261 -15.61 8.89 -21.36
C VAL A 261 -14.46 7.93 -21.66
N ARG A 262 -13.71 8.14 -22.77
CA ARG A 262 -12.55 7.31 -23.09
C ARG A 262 -11.53 7.30 -21.95
N ALA A 263 -11.12 8.48 -21.49
CA ALA A 263 -10.13 8.67 -20.42
C ALA A 263 -10.53 7.94 -19.12
N ARG A 264 -11.75 8.19 -18.61
CA ARG A 264 -12.25 7.51 -17.40
C ARG A 264 -12.39 6.01 -17.59
N ALA A 265 -12.83 5.55 -18.77
CA ALA A 265 -12.97 4.13 -19.05
C ALA A 265 -11.61 3.40 -19.06
N ILE A 266 -10.55 4.06 -19.55
CA ILE A 266 -9.19 3.51 -19.56
C ILE A 266 -8.65 3.33 -18.13
N GLU A 267 -8.78 4.36 -17.29
CA GLU A 267 -8.37 4.29 -15.88
C GLU A 267 -9.18 3.25 -15.11
N ALA A 268 -10.51 3.23 -15.29
CA ALA A 268 -11.39 2.25 -14.67
C ALA A 268 -11.02 0.83 -15.10
N LEU A 269 -10.76 0.60 -16.38
CA LEU A 269 -10.39 -0.71 -16.92
C LEU A 269 -9.11 -1.26 -16.25
N ALA A 270 -8.08 -0.42 -16.10
CA ALA A 270 -6.85 -0.82 -15.43
C ALA A 270 -7.06 -1.22 -13.96
N ARG A 271 -8.03 -0.60 -13.26
CA ARG A 271 -8.33 -0.92 -11.86
C ARG A 271 -9.26 -2.10 -11.65
N VAL A 272 -10.25 -2.29 -12.52
CA VAL A 272 -11.14 -3.46 -12.43
C VAL A 272 -10.47 -4.73 -12.97
N ASN A 273 -9.50 -4.57 -13.88
CA ASN A 273 -8.72 -5.64 -14.49
C ASN A 273 -7.20 -5.42 -14.28
N PRO A 274 -6.70 -5.46 -13.03
CA PRO A 274 -5.30 -5.17 -12.72
C PRO A 274 -4.32 -6.23 -13.22
N ARG A 275 -4.80 -7.39 -13.67
CA ARG A 275 -3.99 -8.44 -14.31
C ARG A 275 -3.59 -8.08 -15.74
N GLY A 276 -4.23 -7.08 -16.34
CA GLY A 276 -3.83 -6.54 -17.62
C GLY A 276 -4.22 -7.36 -18.85
N ASP A 277 -4.76 -8.57 -18.69
CA ASP A 277 -5.15 -9.47 -19.79
C ASP A 277 -6.13 -8.83 -20.77
N VAL A 278 -7.06 -8.02 -20.27
CA VAL A 278 -7.99 -7.22 -21.08
C VAL A 278 -7.53 -5.76 -21.19
N ALA A 279 -7.01 -5.20 -20.10
CA ALA A 279 -6.68 -3.77 -20.02
C ALA A 279 -5.46 -3.38 -20.88
N LEU A 280 -4.41 -4.19 -20.93
CA LEU A 280 -3.13 -3.82 -21.55
C LEU A 280 -3.25 -3.48 -23.04
N PRO A 281 -3.88 -4.30 -23.91
CA PRO A 281 -3.98 -3.96 -25.33
C PRO A 281 -4.75 -2.66 -25.56
N VAL A 282 -5.76 -2.40 -24.72
CA VAL A 282 -6.62 -1.22 -24.80
C VAL A 282 -5.86 0.04 -24.36
N VAL A 283 -5.20 -0.04 -23.20
CA VAL A 283 -4.38 1.05 -22.66
C VAL A 283 -3.21 1.36 -23.60
N ALA A 284 -2.59 0.32 -24.19
CA ALA A 284 -1.52 0.48 -25.18
C ALA A 284 -1.95 1.22 -26.44
N ALA A 285 -3.18 1.01 -26.90
CA ALA A 285 -3.74 1.74 -28.03
C ALA A 285 -4.08 3.19 -27.65
N ALA A 286 -4.56 3.42 -26.43
CA ALA A 286 -4.93 4.76 -25.96
C ALA A 286 -3.75 5.72 -25.78
N LEU A 287 -2.52 5.22 -25.68
CA LEU A 287 -1.30 6.04 -25.73
C LEU A 287 -1.13 6.78 -27.06
N GLU A 288 -1.78 6.31 -28.11
CA GLU A 288 -1.77 6.92 -29.46
C GLU A 288 -3.06 7.71 -29.73
N ASP A 289 -3.90 7.97 -28.71
CA ASP A 289 -5.12 8.75 -28.88
C ASP A 289 -4.82 10.20 -29.28
N SER A 290 -5.64 10.74 -30.17
CA SER A 290 -5.57 12.13 -30.62
C SER A 290 -5.65 13.16 -29.48
N VAL A 291 -6.36 12.83 -28.40
CA VAL A 291 -6.63 13.73 -27.27
C VAL A 291 -5.61 13.53 -26.16
N GLN A 292 -5.02 14.63 -25.68
CA GLN A 292 -3.92 14.60 -24.69
C GLN A 292 -4.36 13.99 -23.37
N GLU A 293 -5.56 14.33 -22.89
CA GLU A 293 -6.14 13.82 -21.65
C GLU A 293 -6.25 12.29 -21.68
N VAL A 294 -6.67 11.71 -22.82
CA VAL A 294 -6.78 10.26 -23.00
C VAL A 294 -5.41 9.59 -22.96
N ARG A 295 -4.39 10.20 -23.59
CA ARG A 295 -3.01 9.70 -23.51
C ARG A 295 -2.46 9.73 -22.09
N GLN A 296 -2.76 10.78 -21.33
CA GLN A 296 -2.36 10.89 -19.92
C GLN A 296 -3.04 9.83 -19.05
N SER A 297 -4.34 9.63 -19.20
CA SER A 297 -5.08 8.55 -18.53
C SER A 297 -4.53 7.17 -18.87
N ALA A 298 -4.14 6.94 -20.14
CA ALA A 298 -3.48 5.71 -20.56
C ALA A 298 -2.13 5.51 -19.87
N MET A 299 -1.33 6.57 -19.72
CA MET A 299 -0.07 6.51 -18.98
C MET A 299 -0.30 6.20 -17.49
N ILE A 300 -1.27 6.84 -16.85
CA ILE A 300 -1.63 6.58 -15.45
C ILE A 300 -2.10 5.12 -15.28
N ALA A 301 -2.95 4.66 -16.19
CA ALA A 301 -3.41 3.27 -16.24
C ALA A 301 -2.24 2.27 -16.37
N LEU A 302 -1.19 2.58 -17.15
CA LEU A 302 0.01 1.74 -17.20
C LEU A 302 0.79 1.70 -15.89
N LEU A 303 0.77 2.75 -15.08
CA LEU A 303 1.38 2.75 -13.73
C LEU A 303 0.58 1.89 -12.74
N ASP A 304 -0.74 1.82 -12.90
CA ASP A 304 -1.61 0.91 -12.15
C ASP A 304 -1.41 -0.54 -12.62
N LEU A 305 -1.11 -0.76 -13.91
CA LEU A 305 -0.75 -2.05 -14.52
C LEU A 305 0.76 -2.39 -14.44
N ARG A 306 1.55 -1.67 -13.63
CA ARG A 306 3.02 -1.80 -13.55
C ARG A 306 3.54 -3.22 -13.30
N GLN A 307 2.68 -4.10 -12.78
CA GLN A 307 3.00 -5.49 -12.48
C GLN A 307 3.06 -6.39 -13.72
N CYS A 308 2.52 -5.91 -14.84
CA CYS A 308 2.70 -6.50 -16.17
C CYS A 308 3.95 -5.90 -16.84
N ALA A 309 5.00 -5.61 -16.06
CA ALA A 309 6.17 -4.84 -16.49
C ALA A 309 6.76 -5.36 -17.81
N ILE A 310 6.81 -6.69 -17.97
CA ILE A 310 7.32 -7.37 -19.17
C ILE A 310 6.52 -7.00 -20.42
N GLU A 311 5.20 -6.97 -20.34
CA GLU A 311 4.30 -6.70 -21.46
C GLU A 311 4.20 -5.20 -21.77
N VAL A 312 4.40 -4.36 -20.75
CA VAL A 312 4.35 -2.89 -20.88
C VAL A 312 5.66 -2.31 -21.44
N ILE A 313 6.81 -2.94 -21.18
CA ILE A 313 8.12 -2.44 -21.65
C ILE A 313 8.14 -2.22 -23.17
N PRO A 314 7.74 -3.17 -24.05
CA PRO A 314 7.69 -2.94 -25.49
C PRO A 314 6.81 -1.75 -25.90
N ILE A 315 5.71 -1.52 -25.17
CA ILE A 315 4.79 -0.41 -25.40
C ILE A 315 5.47 0.91 -25.04
N PHE A 316 6.09 1.02 -23.86
CA PHE A 316 6.84 2.21 -23.49
C PHE A 316 7.98 2.51 -24.47
N ARG A 317 8.71 1.49 -24.95
CA ARG A 317 9.76 1.68 -25.98
C ARG A 317 9.22 2.28 -27.27
N ARG A 318 8.01 1.90 -27.69
CA ARG A 318 7.35 2.49 -28.86
C ARG A 318 6.96 3.95 -28.60
N VAL A 319 6.33 4.24 -27.46
CA VAL A 319 5.92 5.61 -27.06
C VAL A 319 7.13 6.53 -26.87
N PHE A 320 8.24 6.01 -26.35
CA PHE A 320 9.49 6.75 -26.20
C PHE A 320 10.06 7.27 -27.54
N ARG A 321 9.78 6.57 -28.65
CA ARG A 321 10.16 7.00 -30.00
C ARG A 321 9.23 8.06 -30.60
N SER A 322 8.17 8.47 -29.89
CA SER A 322 7.26 9.52 -30.35
C SER A 322 7.96 10.88 -30.40
N ARG A 323 7.41 11.80 -31.21
CA ARG A 323 7.89 13.19 -31.32
C ARG A 323 7.41 14.09 -30.17
N ASP A 324 6.47 13.62 -29.35
CA ASP A 324 5.90 14.34 -28.22
C ASP A 324 6.82 14.18 -27.01
N ASP A 325 7.38 15.29 -26.53
CA ASP A 325 8.36 15.28 -25.44
C ASP A 325 7.76 14.87 -24.10
N ASP A 326 6.47 15.16 -23.86
CA ASP A 326 5.78 14.74 -22.65
C ASP A 326 5.54 13.24 -22.66
N LEU A 327 5.11 12.67 -23.79
CA LEU A 327 4.98 11.22 -23.96
C LEU A 327 6.34 10.52 -23.81
N ARG A 328 7.41 11.10 -24.37
CA ARG A 328 8.76 10.56 -24.21
C ARG A 328 9.19 10.53 -22.75
N ARG A 329 8.99 11.62 -22.02
CA ARG A 329 9.29 11.71 -20.57
C ARG A 329 8.51 10.67 -19.78
N GLN A 330 7.20 10.60 -20.01
CA GLN A 330 6.32 9.67 -19.31
C GLN A 330 6.67 8.21 -19.61
N ALA A 331 6.94 7.87 -20.87
CA ALA A 331 7.36 6.53 -21.26
C ALA A 331 8.70 6.15 -20.60
N LEU A 332 9.68 7.06 -20.56
CA LEU A 332 10.96 6.81 -19.89
C LEU A 332 10.78 6.60 -18.39
N ARG A 333 9.89 7.36 -17.74
CA ARG A 333 9.55 7.19 -16.32
C ARG A 333 8.87 5.85 -16.08
N GLY A 334 7.93 5.46 -16.94
CA GLY A 334 7.30 4.15 -16.92
C GLY A 334 8.31 3.01 -17.03
N MET A 335 9.28 3.12 -17.96
CA MET A 335 10.39 2.17 -18.08
C MET A 335 11.27 2.15 -16.84
N ALA A 336 11.60 3.30 -16.24
CA ALA A 336 12.41 3.38 -15.03
C ALA A 336 11.70 2.75 -13.81
N CYS A 337 10.38 2.91 -13.68
CA CYS A 337 9.60 2.23 -12.65
C CYS A 337 9.54 0.72 -12.91
N ALA A 338 9.24 0.30 -14.14
CA ALA A 338 9.21 -1.11 -14.54
C ALA A 338 10.56 -1.81 -14.34
N ALA A 339 11.67 -1.08 -14.45
CA ALA A 339 13.01 -1.60 -14.25
C ALA A 339 13.27 -2.15 -12.84
N ALA A 340 12.61 -1.61 -11.81
CA ALA A 340 12.79 -2.09 -10.42
C ALA A 340 12.27 -3.52 -10.25
N ASP A 341 11.21 -3.88 -10.96
CA ASP A 341 10.54 -5.19 -10.89
C ASP A 341 10.95 -6.12 -12.05
N CYS A 342 11.77 -5.65 -13.00
CA CYS A 342 12.16 -6.43 -14.18
C CYS A 342 13.22 -7.47 -13.83
N GLN A 343 12.85 -8.76 -13.85
CA GLN A 343 13.77 -9.87 -13.59
C GLN A 343 14.34 -10.52 -14.86
N HIS A 344 13.85 -10.15 -16.04
CA HIS A 344 14.27 -10.76 -17.31
C HIS A 344 15.60 -10.16 -17.79
N ASN A 345 16.67 -10.96 -17.77
CA ASN A 345 18.04 -10.49 -18.07
C ASN A 345 18.18 -9.78 -19.42
N GLU A 346 17.57 -10.30 -20.49
CA GLU A 346 17.64 -9.67 -21.81
C GLU A 346 16.93 -8.30 -21.84
N LEU A 347 15.75 -8.18 -21.22
CA LEU A 347 15.01 -6.93 -21.14
C LEU A 347 15.76 -5.91 -20.27
N ARG A 348 16.40 -6.35 -19.18
CA ARG A 348 17.27 -5.51 -18.35
C ARG A 348 18.43 -4.94 -19.16
N ALA A 349 19.08 -5.78 -19.99
CA ALA A 349 20.18 -5.34 -20.86
C ALA A 349 19.72 -4.33 -21.92
N GLU A 350 18.55 -4.55 -22.52
CA GLU A 350 17.93 -3.64 -23.48
C GLU A 350 17.53 -2.30 -22.85
N LEU A 351 16.87 -2.32 -21.68
CA LEU A 351 16.52 -1.11 -20.93
C LEU A 351 17.78 -0.32 -20.53
N ALA A 352 18.82 -1.01 -20.06
CA ALA A 352 20.10 -0.39 -19.73
C ALA A 352 20.73 0.28 -20.96
N LYS A 353 20.60 -0.31 -22.16
CA LYS A 353 21.07 0.31 -23.41
C LYS A 353 20.30 1.59 -23.73
N GLU A 354 18.98 1.60 -23.54
CA GLU A 354 18.16 2.78 -23.78
C GLU A 354 18.43 3.92 -22.79
N PHE A 355 18.50 3.63 -21.49
CA PHE A 355 18.86 4.65 -20.50
C PHE A 355 20.25 5.23 -20.76
N ARG A 356 21.24 4.40 -21.12
CA ARG A 356 22.57 4.87 -21.53
C ARG A 356 22.52 5.77 -22.77
N ALA A 357 21.67 5.44 -23.75
CA ALA A 357 21.49 6.28 -24.92
C ALA A 357 20.90 7.66 -24.56
N VAL A 358 19.95 7.72 -23.62
CA VAL A 358 19.41 8.99 -23.10
C VAL A 358 20.50 9.82 -22.41
N LEU A 359 21.35 9.20 -21.60
CA LEU A 359 22.45 9.89 -20.92
C LEU A 359 23.54 10.42 -21.86
N ARG A 360 23.71 9.81 -23.04
CA ARG A 360 24.64 10.28 -24.07
C ARG A 360 23.99 11.25 -25.07
N GLY A 361 22.68 11.21 -25.19
CA GLY A 361 21.90 12.04 -26.09
C GLY A 361 21.67 13.46 -25.55
N GLY A 362 21.05 14.30 -26.38
CA GLY A 362 20.73 15.70 -26.07
C GLY A 362 19.41 15.91 -25.34
N TYR A 363 19.01 15.02 -24.41
CA TYR A 363 17.77 15.15 -23.62
C TYR A 363 18.09 15.45 -22.15
N PRO A 364 18.58 16.67 -21.82
CA PRO A 364 18.99 17.02 -20.47
C PRO A 364 17.86 16.82 -19.44
N GLU A 365 16.62 17.13 -19.81
CA GLU A 365 15.43 16.97 -18.97
C GLU A 365 15.06 15.52 -18.64
N LEU A 366 15.66 14.54 -19.33
CA LEU A 366 15.39 13.11 -19.15
C LEU A 366 16.52 12.36 -18.42
N ARG A 367 17.65 13.02 -18.18
CA ARG A 367 18.85 12.41 -17.59
C ARG A 367 18.59 11.86 -16.19
N GLU A 368 17.92 12.62 -15.34
CA GLU A 368 17.54 12.18 -13.99
C GLU A 368 16.72 10.88 -14.00
N THR A 369 15.75 10.81 -14.92
CA THR A 369 14.88 9.63 -15.06
C THR A 369 15.68 8.43 -15.59
N ALA A 370 16.61 8.65 -16.53
CA ALA A 370 17.49 7.60 -17.03
C ALA A 370 18.47 7.08 -15.96
N LEU A 371 19.02 7.96 -15.11
CA LEU A 371 19.85 7.57 -13.96
C LEU A 371 19.05 6.73 -12.97
N THR A 372 17.81 7.14 -12.68
CA THR A 372 16.88 6.38 -11.82
C THR A 372 16.61 4.99 -12.41
N GLY A 373 16.36 4.91 -13.72
CA GLY A 373 16.16 3.64 -14.41
C GLY A 373 17.37 2.69 -14.29
N LEU A 374 18.58 3.19 -14.51
CA LEU A 374 19.81 2.40 -14.34
C LEU A 374 20.03 1.98 -12.88
N ALA A 375 19.73 2.86 -11.92
CA ALA A 375 19.85 2.56 -10.50
C ALA A 375 18.84 1.49 -10.05
N ASN A 376 17.62 1.52 -10.59
CA ASN A 376 16.59 0.49 -10.36
C ASN A 376 16.97 -0.85 -10.99
N LEU A 377 17.63 -0.82 -12.15
CA LEU A 377 18.24 -2.01 -12.74
C LEU A 377 19.44 -2.51 -11.94
N ARG A 378 19.99 -1.76 -10.97
CA ARG A 378 21.24 -2.12 -10.28
C ARG A 378 22.36 -2.45 -11.28
N CYS A 379 22.50 -1.63 -12.32
CA CYS A 379 23.51 -1.86 -13.36
C CYS A 379 24.92 -1.74 -12.77
N ASP A 380 25.66 -2.85 -12.76
CA ASP A 380 27.04 -2.99 -12.28
C ASP A 380 28.08 -2.91 -13.41
N GLN A 381 27.64 -2.85 -14.67
CA GLN A 381 28.53 -2.74 -15.82
C GLN A 381 29.45 -1.51 -15.68
N ASN A 382 30.75 -1.68 -15.92
CA ASN A 382 31.76 -0.62 -15.80
C ASN A 382 31.36 0.68 -16.53
N GLU A 383 30.68 0.57 -17.68
CA GLU A 383 30.18 1.74 -18.41
C GLU A 383 29.04 2.48 -17.66
N CYS A 384 28.15 1.77 -16.98
CA CYS A 384 27.13 2.35 -16.10
C CYS A 384 27.77 3.07 -14.91
N VAL A 385 28.76 2.44 -14.26
CA VAL A 385 29.51 3.02 -13.14
C VAL A 385 30.18 4.33 -13.55
N LYS A 386 30.86 4.38 -14.70
CA LYS A 386 31.47 5.62 -15.23
C LYS A 386 30.45 6.73 -15.51
N LEU A 387 29.27 6.39 -16.02
CA LEU A 387 28.20 7.36 -16.23
C LEU A 387 27.66 7.91 -14.90
N PHE A 388 27.50 7.05 -13.89
CA PHE A 388 27.11 7.50 -12.56
C PHE A 388 28.19 8.38 -11.91
N GLN A 389 29.47 8.00 -11.97
CA GLN A 389 30.57 8.82 -11.47
C GLN A 389 30.57 10.21 -12.11
N ALA A 390 30.48 10.28 -13.45
CA ALA A 390 30.44 11.55 -14.17
C ALA A 390 29.25 12.44 -13.76
N ALA A 391 28.06 11.85 -13.59
CA ALA A 391 26.85 12.56 -13.16
C ALA A 391 26.91 12.97 -11.68
N ALA A 392 27.48 12.16 -10.80
CA ALA A 392 27.65 12.44 -9.38
C ALA A 392 28.61 13.62 -9.12
N THR A 393 29.63 13.77 -9.96
CA THR A 393 30.62 14.85 -9.87
C THR A 393 30.15 16.14 -10.55
N ASN A 394 29.60 16.05 -11.76
CA ASN A 394 29.39 17.22 -12.63
C ASN A 394 27.91 17.58 -12.90
N GLY A 395 26.96 16.74 -12.49
CA GLY A 395 25.54 16.95 -12.76
C GLY A 395 24.88 18.03 -11.87
N PRO A 396 23.66 18.47 -12.22
CA PRO A 396 22.80 19.22 -11.30
C PRO A 396 22.45 18.39 -10.05
N ALA A 397 21.96 19.03 -8.99
CA ALA A 397 21.69 18.38 -7.69
C ALA A 397 20.81 17.11 -7.81
N ASP A 398 19.76 17.17 -8.62
CA ASP A 398 18.84 16.04 -8.83
C ASP A 398 19.54 14.85 -9.51
N GLU A 399 20.31 15.10 -10.57
CA GLU A 399 21.13 14.06 -11.23
C GLU A 399 22.18 13.49 -10.29
N ARG A 400 22.86 14.34 -9.51
CA ARG A 400 23.89 13.91 -8.56
C ARG A 400 23.32 12.95 -7.52
N SER A 401 22.17 13.29 -6.93
CA SER A 401 21.53 12.44 -5.93
C SER A 401 21.17 11.07 -6.52
N LYS A 402 20.56 11.00 -7.71
CA LYS A 402 20.24 9.71 -8.36
C LYS A 402 21.48 8.93 -8.76
N ALA A 403 22.53 9.60 -9.22
CA ALA A 403 23.77 8.96 -9.62
C ALA A 403 24.50 8.33 -8.43
N LEU A 404 24.52 9.01 -7.28
CA LEU A 404 25.10 8.48 -6.03
C LEU A 404 24.36 7.22 -5.55
N ILE A 405 23.03 7.22 -5.63
CA ILE A 405 22.22 6.00 -5.35
C ILE A 405 22.54 4.90 -6.37
N GLY A 406 22.72 5.25 -7.65
CA GLY A 406 23.15 4.31 -8.70
C GLY A 406 24.50 3.67 -8.40
N LEU A 407 25.48 4.45 -7.94
CA LEU A 407 26.78 3.94 -7.50
C LEU A 407 26.63 2.99 -6.31
N ALA A 408 25.84 3.36 -5.30
CA ALA A 408 25.62 2.52 -4.13
C ALA A 408 24.96 1.18 -4.52
N ASN A 409 23.95 1.22 -5.39
CA ASN A 409 23.25 0.04 -5.89
C ASN A 409 24.12 -0.86 -6.80
N SER A 410 25.13 -0.28 -7.47
CA SER A 410 26.07 -1.03 -8.29
C SER A 410 27.07 -1.84 -7.46
N GLY A 411 27.27 -1.47 -6.20
CA GLY A 411 28.28 -2.10 -5.33
C GLY A 411 29.73 -1.80 -5.73
N SER A 412 29.99 -0.82 -6.60
CA SER A 412 31.36 -0.41 -6.96
C SER A 412 32.13 0.09 -5.74
N THR A 413 33.29 -0.52 -5.51
CA THR A 413 34.26 -0.14 -4.48
C THR A 413 35.50 0.55 -5.07
N ASP A 414 35.36 1.08 -6.28
CA ASP A 414 36.48 1.70 -7.00
C ASP A 414 36.92 3.02 -6.32
N PRO A 415 38.22 3.38 -6.33
CA PRO A 415 38.71 4.62 -5.73
C PRO A 415 38.03 5.88 -6.30
N GLU A 416 37.71 5.87 -7.60
CA GLU A 416 37.00 6.97 -8.27
C GLU A 416 35.58 7.16 -7.72
N THR A 417 34.91 6.06 -7.35
CA THR A 417 33.58 6.07 -6.70
C THR A 417 33.68 6.68 -5.30
N LEU A 418 34.73 6.33 -4.55
CA LEU A 418 35.00 6.95 -3.25
C LEU A 418 35.21 8.46 -3.38
N GLU A 419 36.00 8.93 -4.35
CA GLU A 419 36.21 10.37 -4.57
C GLU A 419 34.91 11.11 -4.94
N ALA A 420 34.02 10.49 -5.71
CA ALA A 420 32.69 11.04 -5.99
C ALA A 420 31.86 11.22 -4.71
N TYR A 421 31.90 10.25 -3.79
CA TYR A 421 31.25 10.36 -2.48
C TYR A 421 31.87 11.45 -1.61
N LYS A 422 33.21 11.54 -1.54
CA LYS A 422 33.91 12.58 -0.78
C LYS A 422 33.48 13.98 -1.20
N LEU A 423 33.40 14.22 -2.50
CA LEU A 423 32.94 15.50 -3.05
C LEU A 423 31.48 15.77 -2.69
N ALA A 424 30.62 14.75 -2.75
CA ALA A 424 29.19 14.87 -2.50
C ALA A 424 28.84 15.10 -1.02
N CYS A 425 29.63 14.61 -0.07
CA CYS A 425 29.42 14.87 1.36
C CYS A 425 29.50 16.36 1.75
N SER A 426 30.18 17.19 0.95
CA SER A 426 30.28 18.64 1.19
C SER A 426 29.30 19.45 0.33
N ALA A 427 28.34 18.81 -0.33
CA ALA A 427 27.38 19.48 -1.20
C ALA A 427 26.37 20.32 -0.39
N PRO A 428 25.93 21.49 -0.91
CA PRO A 428 24.91 22.30 -0.24
C PRO A 428 23.55 21.59 -0.18
N ASP A 429 23.24 20.76 -1.18
CA ASP A 429 22.00 20.02 -1.28
C ASP A 429 21.98 18.79 -0.35
N ALA A 430 20.94 18.66 0.46
CA ALA A 430 20.81 17.59 1.45
C ALA A 430 20.58 16.21 0.80
N ASN A 431 19.89 16.11 -0.34
CA ASN A 431 19.66 14.84 -1.03
C ASN A 431 20.95 14.30 -1.65
N VAL A 432 21.85 15.20 -2.09
CA VAL A 432 23.19 14.84 -2.56
C VAL A 432 24.05 14.33 -1.40
N ARG A 433 24.06 15.02 -0.26
CA ARG A 433 24.80 14.57 0.93
C ARG A 433 24.28 13.23 1.46
N GLU A 434 22.96 13.05 1.51
CA GLU A 434 22.32 11.80 1.92
C GLU A 434 22.73 10.62 1.04
N GLY A 435 22.64 10.79 -0.30
CA GLY A 435 23.07 9.75 -1.24
C GLY A 435 24.55 9.38 -1.08
N ALA A 436 25.39 10.36 -0.73
CA ALA A 436 26.81 10.12 -0.46
C ALA A 436 27.04 9.35 0.83
N VAL A 437 26.41 9.75 1.94
CA VAL A 437 26.51 9.08 3.23
C VAL A 437 26.01 7.64 3.14
N TYR A 438 24.91 7.40 2.42
CA TYR A 438 24.41 6.05 2.16
C TYR A 438 25.44 5.20 1.40
N GLY A 439 26.05 5.75 0.34
CA GLY A 439 27.03 5.05 -0.49
C GLY A 439 28.37 4.77 0.20
N LEU A 440 28.80 5.62 1.15
CA LEU A 440 30.01 5.42 1.95
C LEU A 440 29.97 4.14 2.80
N GLY A 441 28.79 3.54 3.01
CA GLY A 441 28.65 2.24 3.66
C GLY A 441 29.43 1.11 2.98
N ALA A 442 29.66 1.19 1.67
CA ALA A 442 30.49 0.23 0.94
C ALA A 442 32.02 0.43 1.18
N PHE A 443 32.41 1.53 1.82
CA PHE A 443 33.80 1.96 2.00
C PHE A 443 34.18 2.10 3.47
N VAL A 444 33.44 1.50 4.42
CA VAL A 444 33.69 1.70 5.86
C VAL A 444 35.08 1.24 6.30
N GLU A 445 35.74 0.34 5.56
CA GLU A 445 37.13 -0.02 5.80
C GLU A 445 38.11 1.16 5.58
N ASP A 446 37.78 2.06 4.65
CA ASP A 446 38.59 3.23 4.34
C ASP A 446 38.46 4.28 5.45
N ARG A 447 39.60 4.71 6.00
CA ARG A 447 39.66 5.70 7.08
C ARG A 447 39.03 7.04 6.67
N SER A 448 39.25 7.49 5.44
CA SER A 448 38.71 8.76 4.95
C SER A 448 37.18 8.73 4.81
N ALA A 449 36.61 7.56 4.48
CA ALA A 449 35.16 7.35 4.49
C ALA A 449 34.61 7.43 5.92
N ARG A 450 35.27 6.82 6.90
CA ARG A 450 34.88 6.90 8.32
C ARG A 450 34.96 8.33 8.88
N GLU A 451 36.00 9.09 8.53
CA GLU A 451 36.12 10.50 8.91
C GLU A 451 34.98 11.36 8.33
N LEU A 452 34.51 11.03 7.12
CA LEU A 452 33.35 11.69 6.50
C LEU A 452 32.04 11.33 7.19
N LEU A 453 31.82 10.05 7.48
CA LEU A 453 30.65 9.59 8.23
C LEU A 453 30.61 10.21 9.63
N HIS A 454 31.76 10.29 10.31
CA HIS A 454 31.87 10.94 11.62
C HIS A 454 31.48 12.42 11.55
N ARG A 455 31.94 13.16 10.52
CA ARG A 455 31.48 14.55 10.30
C ARG A 455 29.98 14.64 10.02
N ALA A 456 29.42 13.69 9.28
CA ALA A 456 27.99 13.65 8.95
C ALA A 456 27.08 13.41 10.17
N LEU A 457 27.61 12.92 11.30
CA LEU A 457 26.87 12.86 12.57
C LEU A 457 26.43 14.25 13.06
N SER A 458 27.10 15.31 12.63
CA SER A 458 26.77 16.70 12.98
C SER A 458 26.04 17.45 11.85
N ASP A 459 25.50 16.75 10.84
CA ASP A 459 24.76 17.39 9.76
C ASP A 459 23.49 18.09 10.27
N THR A 460 23.12 19.19 9.62
CA THR A 460 21.86 19.91 9.84
C THR A 460 20.63 19.01 9.69
N GLU A 461 20.66 18.04 8.79
CA GLU A 461 19.51 17.22 8.44
C GLU A 461 19.45 15.91 9.24
N SER A 462 18.30 15.63 9.87
CA SER A 462 18.13 14.46 10.74
C SER A 462 18.37 13.12 10.04
N ARG A 463 17.92 12.97 8.79
CA ARG A 463 18.10 11.72 8.01
C ARG A 463 19.57 11.40 7.75
N ILE A 464 20.39 12.42 7.52
CA ILE A 464 21.82 12.25 7.27
C ILE A 464 22.53 11.80 8.54
N ARG A 465 22.23 12.46 9.68
CA ARG A 465 22.78 12.06 10.99
C ARG A 465 22.44 10.61 11.32
N PHE A 466 21.18 10.21 11.09
CA PHE A 466 20.72 8.84 11.33
C PHE A 466 21.48 7.83 10.46
N HIS A 467 21.55 8.04 9.15
CA HIS A 467 22.25 7.13 8.23
C HIS A 467 23.75 7.05 8.52
N ALA A 468 24.39 8.16 8.88
CA ALA A 468 25.80 8.17 9.26
C ALA A 468 26.04 7.33 10.52
N ALA A 469 25.23 7.51 11.56
CA ALA A 469 25.33 6.75 12.80
C ALA A 469 25.10 5.25 12.60
N GLU A 470 24.04 4.91 11.84
CA GLU A 470 23.74 3.55 11.46
C GLU A 470 24.91 2.89 10.71
N THR A 471 25.49 3.59 9.74
CA THR A 471 26.55 3.05 8.87
C THR A 471 27.83 2.78 9.65
N LEU A 472 28.22 3.70 10.55
CA LEU A 472 29.39 3.54 11.41
C LEU A 472 29.26 2.34 12.35
N LEU A 473 28.10 2.18 12.99
CA LEU A 473 27.87 1.10 13.94
C LEU A 473 27.72 -0.27 13.26
N LYS A 474 27.09 -0.34 12.08
CA LYS A 474 27.08 -1.59 11.28
C LYS A 474 28.47 -2.04 10.87
N GLY A 475 29.40 -1.10 10.68
CA GLY A 475 30.79 -1.38 10.36
C GLY A 475 31.73 -1.50 11.57
N GLU A 476 31.21 -1.65 12.79
CA GLU A 476 32.02 -1.72 14.03
C GLU A 476 33.19 -2.70 13.95
N SER A 477 32.99 -3.86 13.32
CA SER A 477 34.05 -4.87 13.10
C SER A 477 35.24 -4.35 12.29
N HIS A 478 35.05 -3.30 11.49
CA HIS A 478 36.06 -2.63 10.67
C HIS A 478 36.53 -1.30 11.31
N CYS A 479 35.92 -0.89 12.43
CA CYS A 479 36.26 0.29 13.23
C CYS A 479 36.86 -0.04 14.62
N PRO A 480 37.59 -1.15 14.87
CA PRO A 480 37.90 -1.58 16.24
C PRO A 480 38.82 -0.62 17.03
N ASN A 481 39.46 0.35 16.35
CA ASN A 481 40.45 1.26 16.92
C ASN A 481 39.97 2.72 17.02
N GLU A 482 38.68 3.01 16.81
CA GLU A 482 38.12 4.37 16.90
C GLU A 482 36.89 4.42 17.85
N PRO A 483 37.07 4.17 19.16
CA PRO A 483 35.96 4.08 20.12
C PRO A 483 35.19 5.40 20.26
N GLU A 484 35.86 6.53 20.08
CA GLU A 484 35.25 7.86 20.14
C GLU A 484 34.22 8.07 19.02
N VAL A 485 34.50 7.56 17.81
CA VAL A 485 33.61 7.66 16.64
C VAL A 485 32.37 6.78 16.83
N LEU A 486 32.56 5.57 17.34
CA LEU A 486 31.46 4.65 17.64
C LEU A 486 30.59 5.19 18.77
N GLN A 487 31.19 5.75 19.82
CA GLN A 487 30.46 6.38 20.93
C GLN A 487 29.65 7.60 20.46
N ALA A 488 30.20 8.42 19.55
CA ALA A 488 29.48 9.54 18.97
C ALA A 488 28.27 9.07 18.12
N ALA A 489 28.46 8.03 17.30
CA ALA A 489 27.38 7.44 16.51
C ALA A 489 26.27 6.86 17.41
N GLU A 490 26.65 6.15 18.46
CA GLU A 490 25.72 5.61 19.44
C GLU A 490 24.94 6.72 20.17
N SER A 491 25.62 7.79 20.59
CA SER A 491 24.99 8.95 21.22
C SER A 491 23.92 9.59 20.33
N VAL A 492 24.17 9.69 19.03
CA VAL A 492 23.19 10.20 18.05
C VAL A 492 21.96 9.30 17.99
N LEU A 493 22.13 7.97 17.91
CA LEU A 493 20.99 7.05 17.91
C LEU A 493 20.21 7.09 19.23
N ARG A 494 20.90 7.17 20.38
CA ARG A 494 20.24 7.32 21.69
C ARG A 494 19.43 8.60 21.75
N ALA A 495 19.94 9.70 21.20
CA ALA A 495 19.20 10.96 21.10
C ALA A 495 17.95 10.85 20.20
N PHE A 496 18.02 10.12 19.09
CA PHE A 496 16.84 9.85 18.25
C PHE A 496 15.80 8.98 18.97
N ALA A 497 16.23 7.92 19.68
CA ALA A 497 15.34 7.06 20.44
C ALA A 497 14.65 7.81 21.61
N ALA A 498 15.33 8.80 22.21
CA ALA A 498 14.78 9.65 23.26
C ALA A 498 13.92 10.82 22.73
N GLY A 499 14.21 11.33 21.53
CA GLY A 499 13.57 12.50 20.94
C GLY A 499 12.16 12.24 20.38
N THR A 500 11.42 13.29 20.02
CA THR A 500 10.03 13.19 19.53
C THR A 500 9.90 13.04 18.01
N GLU A 501 11.02 12.97 17.28
CA GLU A 501 11.01 12.77 15.83
C GLU A 501 10.55 11.35 15.46
N CYS A 502 9.24 11.21 15.22
CA CYS A 502 8.55 9.94 15.05
C CYS A 502 9.17 9.02 13.98
N ASN A 503 9.67 9.58 12.87
CA ASN A 503 10.21 8.80 11.76
C ASN A 503 11.49 8.04 12.10
N TRP A 504 12.33 8.57 12.99
CA TRP A 504 13.64 8.01 13.32
C TRP A 504 13.68 7.36 14.69
N ARG A 505 12.79 7.77 15.60
CA ARG A 505 12.70 7.27 16.99
C ARG A 505 12.56 5.76 17.04
N ALA A 506 11.57 5.20 16.34
CA ALA A 506 11.33 3.75 16.33
C ALA A 506 12.47 2.97 15.65
N LEU A 507 13.04 3.50 14.56
CA LEU A 507 14.16 2.86 13.87
C LEU A 507 15.45 2.88 14.72
N ALA A 508 15.70 3.97 15.44
CA ALA A 508 16.82 4.09 16.37
C ALA A 508 16.65 3.13 17.55
N ALA A 509 15.47 3.09 18.16
CA ALA A 509 15.15 2.16 19.24
C ALA A 509 15.31 0.70 18.78
N GLY A 510 14.85 0.36 17.57
CA GLY A 510 15.04 -0.98 16.99
C GLY A 510 16.50 -1.36 16.80
N PHE A 511 17.36 -0.43 16.35
CA PHE A 511 18.79 -0.68 16.21
C PHE A 511 19.49 -0.83 17.56
N LEU A 512 19.20 0.07 18.51
CA LEU A 512 19.78 0.02 19.86
C LEU A 512 19.33 -1.24 20.61
N LEU A 513 18.08 -1.69 20.41
CA LEU A 513 17.59 -2.93 20.98
C LEU A 513 18.32 -4.16 20.40
N ALA A 514 18.76 -4.12 19.13
CA ALA A 514 19.60 -5.18 18.57
C ALA A 514 20.97 -5.26 19.27
N MET A 515 21.55 -4.10 19.62
CA MET A 515 22.82 -4.00 20.34
C MET A 515 22.69 -4.32 21.83
N GLU A 516 21.57 -3.91 22.45
CA GLU A 516 21.23 -4.13 23.86
C GLU A 516 19.92 -4.92 24.01
N PRO A 517 19.88 -6.24 23.72
CA PRO A 517 18.66 -7.04 23.71
C PRO A 517 17.86 -7.05 25.03
N SER A 518 18.54 -6.80 26.15
CA SER A 518 17.95 -6.74 27.48
C SER A 518 17.36 -5.37 27.84
N SER A 519 17.46 -4.36 26.97
CA SER A 519 16.98 -3.01 27.26
C SER A 519 15.45 -2.96 27.30
N THR A 520 14.90 -2.69 28.47
CA THR A 520 13.46 -2.47 28.66
C THR A 520 13.02 -1.08 28.16
N GLU A 521 13.93 -0.12 28.11
CA GLU A 521 13.68 1.24 27.63
C GLU A 521 13.35 1.25 26.13
N TYR A 522 14.25 0.74 25.28
CA TYR A 522 14.02 0.73 23.83
C TYR A 522 12.89 -0.20 23.42
N ARG A 523 12.70 -1.31 24.16
CA ARG A 523 11.52 -2.15 24.02
C ARG A 523 10.24 -1.36 24.32
N GLY A 524 10.23 -0.59 25.41
CA GLY A 524 9.13 0.27 25.80
C GLY A 524 8.80 1.31 24.73
N VAL A 525 9.82 1.97 24.15
CA VAL A 525 9.65 2.93 23.05
C VAL A 525 8.96 2.27 21.85
N LEU A 526 9.43 1.11 21.40
CA LEU A 526 8.80 0.42 20.27
C LEU A 526 7.35 0.01 20.56
N LEU A 527 7.07 -0.48 21.77
CA LEU A 527 5.72 -0.86 22.18
C LEU A 527 4.78 0.36 22.30
N GLU A 528 5.29 1.50 22.75
CA GLU A 528 4.56 2.77 22.79
C GLU A 528 4.18 3.21 21.37
N GLU A 529 5.17 3.30 20.48
CA GLU A 529 5.01 3.71 19.07
C GLU A 529 4.08 2.76 18.30
N LEU A 530 4.03 1.49 18.68
CA LEU A 530 3.13 0.51 18.08
C LEU A 530 1.64 0.85 18.31
N ASN A 531 1.31 1.63 19.36
CA ASN A 531 -0.05 2.09 19.63
C ASN A 531 -0.45 3.33 18.80
N GLY A 532 0.52 4.06 18.24
CA GLY A 532 0.26 5.28 17.47
C GLY A 532 -0.09 4.97 16.01
N PRO A 533 -1.24 5.43 15.46
CA PRO A 533 -1.63 5.10 14.09
C PRO A 533 -0.64 5.63 13.03
N SER A 534 0.02 6.76 13.29
CA SER A 534 1.03 7.35 12.40
C SER A 534 2.43 6.78 12.58
N THR A 535 2.71 6.07 13.69
CA THR A 535 4.06 5.62 14.05
C THR A 535 4.21 4.10 14.12
N ARG A 536 3.09 3.36 14.08
CA ARG A 536 3.03 1.90 14.12
C ARG A 536 3.91 1.24 13.06
N ARG A 537 3.89 1.70 11.82
CA ARG A 537 4.75 1.14 10.76
C ARG A 537 6.24 1.28 11.09
N GLY A 538 6.64 2.42 11.65
CA GLY A 538 8.00 2.65 12.13
C GLY A 538 8.38 1.66 13.24
N ALA A 539 7.47 1.40 14.18
CA ALA A 539 7.66 0.42 15.25
C ALA A 539 7.77 -1.01 14.73
N ILE A 540 6.92 -1.42 13.77
CA ILE A 540 6.99 -2.74 13.13
C ILE A 540 8.36 -2.93 12.48
N HIS A 541 8.85 -1.94 11.73
CA HIS A 541 10.20 -1.99 11.16
C HIS A 541 11.29 -1.99 12.23
N GLY A 542 11.11 -1.25 13.33
CA GLY A 542 12.00 -1.27 14.49
C GLY A 542 12.13 -2.66 15.10
N PHE A 543 11.02 -3.38 15.30
CA PHE A 543 11.04 -4.76 15.81
C PHE A 543 11.72 -5.73 14.84
N ARG A 544 11.40 -5.65 13.55
CA ARG A 544 12.06 -6.47 12.51
C ARG A 544 13.57 -6.27 12.51
N ARG A 545 14.00 -5.01 12.68
CA ARG A 545 15.40 -4.63 12.75
C ARG A 545 16.09 -5.11 14.03
N ALA A 546 15.38 -5.08 15.15
CA ALA A 546 15.88 -5.63 16.41
C ALA A 546 16.14 -7.14 16.32
N GLY A 547 15.34 -7.86 15.53
CA GLY A 547 15.51 -9.30 15.33
C GLY A 547 15.18 -10.13 16.57
N ILE A 548 14.49 -9.55 17.56
CA ILE A 548 14.18 -10.17 18.85
C ILE A 548 12.68 -10.44 18.93
N LEU A 549 12.33 -11.66 19.31
CA LEU A 549 10.97 -12.08 19.60
C LEU A 549 10.86 -12.57 21.04
N ASP A 550 9.92 -12.02 21.79
CA ASP A 550 9.43 -12.59 23.04
C ASP A 550 7.90 -12.56 23.07
N SER A 551 7.31 -13.15 24.12
CA SER A 551 5.86 -13.22 24.26
C SER A 551 5.17 -11.84 24.31
N GLY A 552 5.87 -10.81 24.80
CA GLY A 552 5.35 -9.45 24.83
C GLY A 552 5.29 -8.79 23.45
N ILE A 553 6.36 -8.91 22.66
CA ILE A 553 6.41 -8.41 21.29
C ILE A 553 5.43 -9.19 20.40
N GLU A 554 5.40 -10.51 20.54
CA GLU A 554 4.49 -11.38 19.78
C GLU A 554 3.03 -10.97 20.00
N ALA A 555 2.59 -10.86 21.26
CA ALA A 555 1.23 -10.42 21.59
C ALA A 555 0.92 -8.99 21.09
N ALA A 556 1.90 -8.09 21.13
CA ALA A 556 1.74 -6.71 20.67
C ALA A 556 1.53 -6.63 19.15
N LEU A 557 2.29 -7.40 18.37
CA LEU A 557 2.14 -7.52 16.92
C LEU A 557 0.86 -8.27 16.53
N GLU A 558 0.48 -9.32 17.27
CA GLU A 558 -0.75 -10.06 17.03
C GLU A 558 -2.01 -9.18 17.15
N ARG A 559 -2.03 -8.24 18.09
CA ARG A 559 -3.13 -7.29 18.28
C ARG A 559 -3.38 -6.41 17.05
N ILE A 560 -2.39 -6.25 16.17
CA ILE A 560 -2.46 -5.41 14.97
C ILE A 560 -2.89 -6.20 13.75
N LEU A 561 -2.77 -7.53 13.76
CA LEU A 561 -3.14 -8.38 12.62
C LEU A 561 -4.54 -8.10 12.04
N PRO A 562 -5.58 -7.75 12.82
CA PRO A 562 -6.90 -7.42 12.28
C PRO A 562 -6.98 -6.08 11.53
N ASP A 563 -5.96 -5.23 11.67
CA ASP A 563 -5.90 -3.92 11.02
C ASP A 563 -5.71 -4.06 9.51
N LYS A 564 -6.50 -3.31 8.72
CA LYS A 564 -6.50 -3.41 7.25
C LYS A 564 -5.23 -2.85 6.62
N ASP A 565 -4.61 -1.85 7.25
CA ASP A 565 -3.49 -1.11 6.68
C ASP A 565 -2.15 -1.67 7.15
N ASP A 566 -2.05 -2.03 8.44
CA ASP A 566 -0.79 -2.46 9.05
C ASP A 566 -0.73 -3.97 9.35
N GLY A 567 -1.85 -4.69 9.28
CA GLY A 567 -1.92 -6.11 9.66
C GLY A 567 -1.03 -7.01 8.81
N PHE A 568 -0.86 -6.70 7.51
CA PHE A 568 0.03 -7.45 6.64
C PHE A 568 1.51 -7.26 7.02
N ASP A 569 1.93 -6.02 7.29
CA ASP A 569 3.30 -5.71 7.72
C ASP A 569 3.61 -6.35 9.09
N ALA A 570 2.63 -6.39 10.01
CA ALA A 570 2.75 -7.08 11.29
C ALA A 570 2.90 -8.61 11.12
N ALA A 571 2.13 -9.23 10.22
CA ALA A 571 2.25 -10.66 9.92
C ALA A 571 3.63 -11.02 9.33
N MET A 572 4.17 -10.16 8.46
CA MET A 572 5.54 -10.33 7.95
C MET A 572 6.56 -10.19 9.07
N ALA A 573 6.40 -9.20 9.95
CA ALA A 573 7.32 -9.02 11.08
C ALA A 573 7.35 -10.26 11.98
N LEU A 574 6.18 -10.78 12.36
CA LEU A 574 6.07 -11.99 13.18
C LEU A 574 6.79 -13.19 12.55
N THR A 575 6.54 -13.45 11.27
CA THR A 575 7.17 -14.59 10.58
C THR A 575 8.68 -14.42 10.37
N GLU A 576 9.18 -13.21 10.10
CA GLU A 576 10.63 -12.93 10.01
C GLU A 576 11.34 -13.09 11.34
N LEU A 577 10.66 -12.71 12.43
CA LEU A 577 11.16 -12.87 13.80
C LEU A 577 11.05 -14.32 14.31
N GLY A 578 10.50 -15.23 13.49
CA GLY A 578 10.39 -16.65 13.80
C GLY A 578 9.15 -17.06 14.60
N SER A 579 8.14 -16.18 14.72
CA SER A 579 6.85 -16.52 15.31
C SER A 579 6.17 -17.63 14.50
N ARG A 580 5.54 -18.55 15.24
CA ARG A 580 4.68 -19.60 14.68
C ARG A 580 3.21 -19.33 15.01
N SER A 581 2.82 -18.06 15.04
CA SER A 581 1.44 -17.64 15.29
C SER A 581 0.51 -18.07 14.15
N GLU A 582 -0.51 -18.86 14.48
CA GLU A 582 -1.57 -19.26 13.55
C GLU A 582 -2.39 -18.07 13.07
N ALA A 583 -2.43 -16.97 13.84
CA ALA A 583 -3.16 -15.76 13.49
C ALA A 583 -2.59 -15.08 12.22
N CYS A 584 -1.33 -15.36 11.86
CA CYS A 584 -0.72 -14.87 10.62
C CYS A 584 -1.30 -15.55 9.36
N VAL A 585 -1.75 -16.79 9.46
CA VAL A 585 -2.20 -17.62 8.32
C VAL A 585 -3.36 -16.99 7.53
N PRO A 586 -4.46 -16.50 8.14
CA PRO A 586 -5.54 -15.87 7.39
C PRO A 586 -5.11 -14.56 6.71
N ILE A 587 -4.24 -13.77 7.34
CA ILE A 587 -3.75 -12.48 6.79
C ILE A 587 -2.83 -12.71 5.59
N LEU A 588 -1.81 -13.56 5.74
CA LEU A 588 -0.92 -13.93 4.65
C LEU A 588 -1.65 -14.70 3.55
N GLY A 589 -2.62 -15.55 3.92
CA GLY A 589 -3.50 -16.25 3.00
C GLY A 589 -4.34 -15.32 2.13
N ALA A 590 -4.83 -14.19 2.68
CA ALA A 590 -5.47 -13.14 1.90
C ALA A 590 -4.49 -12.47 0.93
N GLY A 591 -3.22 -12.33 1.34
CA GLY A 591 -2.10 -11.86 0.51
C GLY A 591 -1.92 -12.64 -0.80
N LEU A 592 -2.17 -13.95 -0.80
CA LEU A 592 -2.08 -14.81 -1.99
C LEU A 592 -3.12 -14.46 -3.06
N ASP A 593 -4.27 -13.91 -2.67
CA ASP A 593 -5.34 -13.52 -3.59
C ASP A 593 -5.19 -12.05 -4.07
N MET A 594 -4.20 -11.32 -3.53
CA MET A 594 -3.99 -9.91 -3.89
C MET A 594 -3.48 -9.77 -5.32
N SER A 595 -3.93 -8.70 -5.99
CA SER A 595 -3.47 -8.39 -7.35
C SER A 595 -1.98 -8.09 -7.41
N HIS A 596 -1.39 -7.57 -6.33
CA HIS A 596 0.03 -7.23 -6.20
C HIS A 596 0.96 -8.45 -6.20
N THR A 597 1.70 -8.69 -7.29
CA THR A 597 2.70 -9.78 -7.42
C THR A 597 3.70 -9.79 -6.27
N ARG A 598 4.20 -8.62 -5.86
CA ARG A 598 5.10 -8.51 -4.70
C ARG A 598 4.43 -9.00 -3.42
N LEU A 599 3.17 -8.63 -3.17
CA LEU A 599 2.45 -9.07 -1.97
C LEU A 599 2.15 -10.57 -2.01
N ARG A 600 1.75 -11.12 -3.16
CA ARG A 600 1.58 -12.58 -3.34
C ARG A 600 2.86 -13.33 -3.06
N ARG A 601 3.97 -12.87 -3.65
CA ARG A 601 5.29 -13.45 -3.47
C ARG A 601 5.75 -13.41 -2.02
N MET A 602 5.61 -12.25 -1.37
CA MET A 602 5.93 -12.09 0.05
C MET A 602 5.04 -13.02 0.89
N ALA A 603 3.73 -13.06 0.63
CA ALA A 603 2.82 -13.98 1.29
C ALA A 603 3.24 -15.45 1.14
N CYS A 604 3.55 -15.92 -0.08
CA CYS A 604 4.08 -17.27 -0.31
C CYS A 604 5.35 -17.54 0.52
N ARG A 605 6.30 -16.59 0.52
CA ARG A 605 7.56 -16.72 1.27
C ARG A 605 7.32 -16.81 2.78
N HIS A 606 6.48 -15.94 3.34
CA HIS A 606 6.20 -15.95 4.78
C HIS A 606 5.36 -17.15 5.19
N LEU A 607 4.45 -17.64 4.33
CA LEU A 607 3.76 -18.91 4.53
C LEU A 607 4.71 -20.10 4.49
N ALA A 608 5.76 -20.06 3.66
CA ALA A 608 6.81 -21.07 3.68
C ALA A 608 7.55 -21.12 5.01
N TYR A 609 7.79 -19.98 5.66
CA TYR A 609 8.38 -19.93 7.01
C TYR A 609 7.48 -20.53 8.09
N LEU A 610 6.16 -20.42 7.92
CA LEU A 610 5.19 -21.03 8.84
C LEU A 610 5.12 -22.56 8.70
N GLY A 611 5.42 -23.10 7.53
CA GLY A 611 5.45 -24.54 7.26
C GLY A 611 4.06 -25.18 7.38
N SER A 612 3.91 -26.19 8.24
CA SER A 612 2.65 -26.95 8.42
C SER A 612 1.44 -26.10 8.80
N LEU A 613 1.64 -24.94 9.42
CA LEU A 613 0.57 -24.01 9.77
C LEU A 613 -0.10 -23.40 8.52
N ALA A 614 0.56 -23.38 7.37
CA ALA A 614 -0.01 -22.90 6.12
C ALA A 614 -1.02 -23.88 5.47
N ARG A 615 -1.27 -25.04 6.07
CA ARG A 615 -2.23 -26.04 5.57
C ARG A 615 -3.64 -25.48 5.25
N PRO A 616 -4.25 -24.57 6.04
CA PRO A 616 -5.57 -24.03 5.74
C PRO A 616 -5.64 -23.24 4.43
N VAL A 617 -4.50 -22.75 3.91
CA VAL A 617 -4.42 -21.95 2.69
C VAL A 617 -3.81 -22.72 1.52
N LEU A 618 -3.69 -24.06 1.62
CA LEU A 618 -3.09 -24.92 0.59
C LEU A 618 -3.74 -24.71 -0.79
N GLY A 619 -5.08 -24.69 -0.85
CA GLY A 619 -5.79 -24.47 -2.11
C GLY A 619 -5.57 -23.08 -2.74
N ARG A 620 -5.10 -22.09 -1.97
CA ARG A 620 -4.66 -20.79 -2.51
C ARG A 620 -3.22 -20.85 -3.01
N LEU A 621 -2.32 -21.52 -2.26
CA LEU A 621 -0.94 -21.76 -2.69
C LEU A 621 -0.87 -22.59 -3.98
N GLU A 622 -1.77 -23.55 -4.15
CA GLU A 622 -1.91 -24.34 -5.39
C GLU A 622 -2.12 -23.45 -6.62
N LYS A 623 -3.02 -22.45 -6.53
CA LYS A 623 -3.25 -21.51 -7.63
C LYS A 623 -1.97 -20.75 -7.99
N CYS A 624 -1.16 -20.41 -6.98
CA CYS A 624 0.11 -19.70 -7.16
C CYS A 624 1.20 -20.53 -7.86
N LEU A 625 1.07 -21.86 -7.98
CA LEU A 625 2.00 -22.68 -8.80
C LEU A 625 1.89 -22.38 -10.30
N THR A 626 0.78 -21.79 -10.72
CA THR A 626 0.53 -21.35 -12.10
C THR A 626 0.59 -19.82 -12.25
N ASP A 627 1.13 -19.12 -11.24
CA ASP A 627 1.27 -17.66 -11.30
C ASP A 627 2.18 -17.25 -12.47
N SER A 628 1.88 -16.11 -13.08
CA SER A 628 2.74 -15.48 -14.09
C SER A 628 4.17 -15.23 -13.58
N ASP A 629 4.32 -14.93 -12.28
CA ASP A 629 5.59 -14.59 -11.64
C ASP A 629 6.36 -15.84 -11.18
N SER A 630 7.60 -15.98 -11.68
CA SER A 630 8.49 -17.11 -11.36
C SER A 630 8.80 -17.25 -9.89
N GLU A 631 9.09 -16.15 -9.19
CA GLU A 631 9.38 -16.20 -7.75
C GLU A 631 8.14 -16.55 -6.93
N THR A 632 6.96 -16.10 -7.34
CA THR A 632 5.69 -16.50 -6.70
C THR A 632 5.48 -18.00 -6.82
N ARG A 633 5.70 -18.58 -8.01
CA ARG A 633 5.63 -20.05 -8.22
C ARG A 633 6.64 -20.79 -7.36
N LEU A 634 7.88 -20.31 -7.32
CA LEU A 634 8.96 -20.86 -6.50
C LEU A 634 8.56 -20.89 -5.02
N TRP A 635 8.18 -19.75 -4.45
CA TRP A 635 7.83 -19.67 -3.03
C TRP A 635 6.53 -20.42 -2.71
N ALA A 636 5.58 -20.51 -3.64
CA ALA A 636 4.39 -21.35 -3.50
C ALA A 636 4.77 -22.82 -3.41
N ALA A 637 5.66 -23.30 -4.29
CA ALA A 637 6.17 -24.67 -4.26
C ALA A 637 6.91 -24.97 -2.94
N VAL A 638 7.76 -24.05 -2.49
CA VAL A 638 8.46 -24.18 -1.19
C VAL A 638 7.48 -24.19 -0.02
N ALA A 639 6.45 -23.34 -0.03
CA ALA A 639 5.42 -23.34 1.00
C ALA A 639 4.63 -24.65 1.03
N ILE A 640 4.18 -25.16 -0.13
CA ILE A 640 3.47 -26.43 -0.25
C ILE A 640 4.35 -27.59 0.26
N ALA A 641 5.63 -27.61 -0.10
CA ALA A 641 6.59 -28.59 0.41
C ALA A 641 6.76 -28.50 1.94
N GLY A 642 6.79 -27.28 2.48
CA GLY A 642 6.91 -27.00 3.91
C GLY A 642 5.67 -27.35 4.73
N VAL A 643 4.47 -27.38 4.13
CA VAL A 643 3.22 -27.78 4.81
C VAL A 643 3.29 -29.22 5.31
N GLY A 644 3.84 -30.13 4.50
CA GLY A 644 3.97 -31.55 4.83
C GLY A 644 2.65 -32.33 4.95
N GLY A 645 2.77 -33.67 4.89
CA GLY A 645 1.69 -34.65 5.04
C GLY A 645 1.64 -35.73 3.95
N ASP A 646 1.15 -36.93 4.28
CA ASP A 646 1.19 -38.15 3.45
C ASP A 646 0.08 -38.23 2.37
N GLY A 647 -0.50 -37.09 1.98
CA GLY A 647 -1.62 -37.09 1.04
C GLY A 647 -1.17 -37.24 -0.40
N LEU A 648 -1.71 -38.25 -1.12
CA LEU A 648 -1.64 -38.36 -2.59
C LEU A 648 -1.96 -37.03 -3.31
N HIS A 649 -2.81 -36.20 -2.70
CA HIS A 649 -3.17 -34.87 -3.18
C HIS A 649 -1.98 -33.89 -3.21
N LEU A 650 -1.14 -33.85 -2.17
CA LEU A 650 0.05 -32.97 -2.15
C LEU A 650 1.07 -33.40 -3.21
N GLN A 651 1.21 -34.72 -3.41
CA GLN A 651 2.06 -35.26 -4.48
C GLN A 651 1.52 -34.88 -5.85
N SER A 652 0.21 -35.04 -6.10
CA SER A 652 -0.39 -34.65 -7.38
C SER A 652 -0.22 -33.15 -7.68
N ILE A 653 -0.34 -32.30 -6.66
CA ILE A 653 -0.12 -30.86 -6.76
C ILE A 653 1.33 -30.55 -7.15
N LEU A 654 2.30 -31.10 -6.43
CA LEU A 654 3.73 -30.89 -6.71
C LEU A 654 4.10 -31.39 -8.12
N LEU A 655 3.60 -32.57 -8.51
CA LEU A 655 3.81 -33.12 -9.85
C LEU A 655 3.23 -32.22 -10.95
N SER A 656 2.05 -31.63 -10.75
CA SER A 656 1.48 -30.68 -11.71
C SER A 656 2.36 -29.44 -11.92
N GLY A 657 3.05 -28.98 -10.86
CA GLY A 657 3.97 -27.85 -10.92
C GLY A 657 5.27 -28.13 -11.69
N LEU A 658 5.63 -29.41 -11.91
CA LEU A 658 6.77 -29.77 -12.76
C LEU A 658 6.55 -29.38 -14.22
N ALA A 659 5.31 -29.50 -14.72
CA ALA A 659 4.98 -29.18 -16.11
C ALA A 659 4.95 -27.67 -16.40
N THR A 660 4.67 -26.85 -15.39
CA THR A 660 4.42 -25.40 -15.55
C THR A 660 5.52 -24.51 -14.96
N GLY A 661 6.43 -25.07 -14.17
CA GLY A 661 7.49 -24.32 -13.51
C GLY A 661 8.68 -23.98 -14.42
N ASP A 662 9.37 -22.87 -14.14
CA ASP A 662 10.73 -22.65 -14.64
C ASP A 662 11.74 -23.59 -13.97
N SER A 663 12.97 -23.62 -14.47
CA SER A 663 14.01 -24.55 -14.01
C SER A 663 14.28 -24.48 -12.50
N MET A 664 14.13 -23.31 -11.86
CA MET A 664 14.32 -23.16 -10.42
C MET A 664 13.13 -23.72 -9.64
N THR A 665 11.91 -23.41 -10.08
CA THR A 665 10.67 -23.94 -9.49
C THR A 665 10.65 -25.46 -9.58
N ARG A 666 10.98 -26.03 -10.75
CA ARG A 666 11.06 -27.48 -10.95
C ARG A 666 12.11 -28.11 -10.05
N ALA A 667 13.29 -27.53 -9.91
CA ALA A 667 14.34 -28.03 -9.02
C ALA A 667 13.88 -28.06 -7.54
N CYS A 668 13.18 -27.02 -7.06
CA CYS A 668 12.65 -26.99 -5.70
C CYS A 668 11.54 -28.02 -5.47
N ILE A 669 10.65 -28.21 -6.45
CA ILE A 669 9.60 -29.25 -6.40
C ILE A 669 10.27 -30.64 -6.35
N LEU A 670 11.24 -30.90 -7.21
CA LEU A 670 11.98 -32.17 -7.25
C LEU A 670 12.75 -32.39 -5.95
N GLY A 671 13.29 -31.33 -5.33
CA GLY A 671 13.90 -31.42 -4.00
C GLY A 671 12.91 -31.79 -2.90
N ALA A 672 11.71 -31.23 -2.93
CA ALA A 672 10.65 -31.60 -1.99
C ALA A 672 10.23 -33.07 -2.16
N LEU A 673 10.08 -33.52 -3.41
CA LEU A 673 9.79 -34.92 -3.76
C LEU A 673 10.96 -35.85 -3.43
N ALA A 674 12.20 -35.39 -3.49
CA ALA A 674 13.37 -36.18 -3.09
C ALA A 674 13.45 -36.42 -1.57
N CYS A 675 13.05 -35.41 -0.78
CA CYS A 675 12.90 -35.58 0.67
C CYS A 675 11.72 -36.50 1.02
N ARG A 676 10.68 -36.55 0.18
CA ARG A 676 9.48 -37.38 0.37
C ARG A 676 9.06 -38.03 -0.95
N PRO A 677 9.62 -39.20 -1.28
CA PRO A 677 9.42 -39.84 -2.58
C PRO A 677 7.94 -40.10 -2.87
N PRO A 678 7.44 -39.74 -4.06
CA PRO A 678 6.05 -39.98 -4.43
C PRO A 678 5.80 -41.45 -4.76
N ALA A 679 4.53 -41.85 -4.81
CA ALA A 679 4.12 -43.22 -5.18
C ALA A 679 3.15 -43.21 -6.38
N GLY A 680 3.18 -44.27 -7.17
CA GLY A 680 2.28 -44.48 -8.32
C GLY A 680 2.93 -44.24 -9.68
N ASP A 681 2.28 -44.75 -10.73
CA ASP A 681 2.80 -44.74 -12.10
C ASP A 681 2.88 -43.32 -12.70
N ASP A 682 1.94 -42.44 -12.35
CA ASP A 682 1.94 -41.04 -12.82
C ASP A 682 3.15 -40.26 -12.27
N ALA A 683 3.50 -40.52 -11.00
CA ALA A 683 4.69 -39.93 -10.38
C ALA A 683 5.98 -40.45 -11.00
N LEU A 684 6.03 -41.75 -11.30
CA LEU A 684 7.15 -42.36 -12.01
C LEU A 684 7.33 -41.71 -13.39
N ALA A 685 6.25 -41.58 -14.17
CA ALA A 685 6.29 -40.99 -15.50
C ALA A 685 6.82 -39.54 -15.47
N ALA A 686 6.30 -38.71 -14.57
CA ALA A 686 6.72 -37.32 -14.43
C ALA A 686 8.18 -37.17 -13.97
N LEU A 687 8.64 -38.01 -13.03
CA LEU A 687 10.03 -37.99 -12.59
C LEU A 687 11.00 -38.52 -13.64
N VAL A 688 10.61 -39.53 -14.42
CA VAL A 688 11.39 -40.02 -15.56
C VAL A 688 11.52 -38.93 -16.63
N GLU A 689 10.43 -38.21 -16.94
CA GLU A 689 10.48 -37.06 -17.85
C GLU A 689 11.47 -35.98 -17.34
N ALA A 690 11.41 -35.67 -16.05
CA ALA A 690 12.30 -34.69 -15.41
C ALA A 690 13.80 -35.10 -15.42
N THR A 691 14.13 -36.38 -15.61
CA THR A 691 15.54 -36.80 -15.79
C THR A 691 16.14 -36.30 -17.11
N ASN A 692 15.32 -35.87 -18.08
CA ASN A 692 15.76 -35.28 -19.35
C ASN A 692 15.69 -33.74 -19.37
N ASP A 693 15.51 -33.09 -18.21
CA ASP A 693 15.41 -31.64 -18.12
C ASP A 693 16.68 -30.93 -18.64
N GLY A 694 16.51 -29.79 -19.32
CA GLY A 694 17.64 -28.98 -19.79
C GLY A 694 18.52 -28.46 -18.63
N ASN A 695 17.98 -28.33 -17.43
CA ASN A 695 18.69 -27.88 -16.24
C ASN A 695 19.29 -29.05 -15.44
N GLU A 696 20.58 -28.95 -15.14
CA GLU A 696 21.33 -30.00 -14.42
C GLU A 696 20.85 -30.26 -12.98
N HIS A 697 20.36 -29.24 -12.26
CA HIS A 697 19.84 -29.43 -10.91
C HIS A 697 18.50 -30.18 -10.95
N CYS A 698 17.65 -29.91 -11.96
CA CYS A 698 16.42 -30.67 -12.17
C CYS A 698 16.71 -32.15 -12.45
N ARG A 699 17.60 -32.45 -13.41
CA ARG A 699 17.98 -33.84 -13.72
C ARG A 699 18.51 -34.57 -12.49
N GLY A 700 19.43 -33.94 -11.76
CA GLY A 700 20.02 -34.51 -10.55
C GLY A 700 18.98 -34.79 -9.47
N MET A 701 18.11 -33.81 -9.16
CA MET A 701 17.09 -33.97 -8.12
C MET A 701 15.98 -34.95 -8.50
N ALA A 702 15.63 -35.05 -9.79
CA ALA A 702 14.68 -36.06 -10.28
C ALA A 702 15.20 -37.48 -10.02
N VAL A 703 16.49 -37.71 -10.24
CA VAL A 703 17.14 -39.00 -10.00
C VAL A 703 17.18 -39.35 -8.52
N VAL A 704 17.43 -38.37 -7.65
CA VAL A 704 17.35 -38.57 -6.19
C VAL A 704 15.91 -38.89 -5.76
N ALA A 705 14.91 -38.21 -6.32
CA ALA A 705 13.50 -38.52 -6.04
C ALA A 705 13.10 -39.92 -6.51
N LEU A 706 13.51 -40.34 -7.72
CA LEU A 706 13.30 -41.69 -8.23
C LEU A 706 13.94 -42.75 -7.33
N SER A 707 15.14 -42.49 -6.79
CA SER A 707 15.86 -43.47 -5.96
C SER A 707 15.10 -43.84 -4.68
N GLY A 708 14.25 -42.95 -4.18
CA GLY A 708 13.43 -43.19 -3.00
C GLY A 708 12.05 -43.78 -3.27
N MET A 709 11.66 -43.99 -4.54
CA MET A 709 10.36 -44.59 -4.86
C MET A 709 10.32 -46.09 -4.54
N CYS A 710 9.25 -46.52 -3.87
CA CYS A 710 8.97 -47.93 -3.60
C CYS A 710 8.17 -48.54 -4.77
N GLY A 711 8.64 -49.67 -5.31
CA GLY A 711 8.14 -50.24 -6.57
C GLY A 711 9.06 -49.93 -7.76
N HIS A 712 8.87 -50.58 -8.92
CA HIS A 712 9.50 -50.19 -10.20
C HIS A 712 11.04 -50.23 -10.30
N ALA A 713 11.72 -51.11 -9.56
CA ALA A 713 13.20 -51.17 -9.56
C ALA A 713 13.82 -51.35 -10.94
N GLU A 714 13.22 -52.25 -11.72
CA GLU A 714 13.73 -52.64 -13.04
C GLU A 714 13.70 -51.46 -14.01
N THR A 715 12.77 -50.52 -13.82
CA THR A 715 12.66 -49.29 -14.60
C THR A 715 13.58 -48.19 -14.07
N ILE A 716 13.69 -48.03 -12.75
CA ILE A 716 14.43 -46.93 -12.13
C ILE A 716 15.95 -47.13 -12.24
N ARG A 717 16.45 -48.35 -12.00
CA ARG A 717 17.88 -48.62 -11.92
C ARG A 717 18.67 -48.22 -13.19
N PRO A 718 18.23 -48.58 -14.42
CA PRO A 718 18.94 -48.17 -15.64
C PRO A 718 18.99 -46.65 -15.82
N ILE A 719 17.98 -45.93 -15.33
CA ILE A 719 17.88 -44.46 -15.42
C ILE A 719 18.90 -43.81 -14.49
N ILE A 720 19.04 -44.30 -13.24
CA ILE A 720 20.06 -43.82 -12.32
C ILE A 720 21.47 -44.17 -12.82
N GLU A 721 21.68 -45.36 -13.39
CA GLU A 721 22.99 -45.74 -13.97
C GLU A 721 23.38 -44.87 -15.18
N ALA A 722 22.41 -44.42 -15.97
CA ALA A 722 22.64 -43.56 -17.13
C ALA A 722 23.21 -42.17 -16.76
N THR A 723 22.94 -41.67 -15.55
CA THR A 723 23.43 -40.35 -15.09
C THR A 723 24.95 -40.31 -14.92
N GLN A 724 25.61 -41.46 -14.77
CA GLN A 724 27.07 -41.54 -14.70
C GLN A 724 27.75 -41.08 -16.00
N LYS A 725 26.99 -41.02 -17.10
CA LYS A 725 27.44 -40.52 -18.40
C LYS A 725 26.95 -39.10 -18.70
N ASP A 726 26.27 -38.43 -17.77
CA ASP A 726 25.82 -37.05 -17.94
C ASP A 726 27.02 -36.10 -18.04
N SER A 727 26.89 -35.05 -18.86
CA SER A 727 27.92 -34.03 -19.04
C SER A 727 28.18 -33.21 -17.77
N SER A 728 27.16 -33.01 -16.92
CA SER A 728 27.25 -32.24 -15.68
C SER A 728 27.83 -33.06 -14.54
N GLU A 729 28.80 -32.49 -13.82
CA GLU A 729 29.38 -33.11 -12.63
C GLU A 729 28.38 -33.25 -11.49
N VAL A 730 27.52 -32.25 -11.30
CA VAL A 730 26.49 -32.24 -10.25
C VAL A 730 25.54 -33.44 -10.42
N VAL A 731 25.13 -33.72 -11.66
CA VAL A 731 24.23 -34.85 -11.98
C VAL A 731 24.91 -36.19 -11.72
N ARG A 732 26.20 -36.34 -12.07
CA ARG A 732 26.97 -37.56 -11.80
C ARG A 732 27.10 -37.83 -10.29
N GLN A 733 27.38 -36.78 -9.50
CA GLN A 733 27.49 -36.89 -8.04
C GLN A 733 26.17 -37.28 -7.39
N LEU A 734 25.07 -36.60 -7.72
CA LEU A 734 23.73 -36.93 -7.20
C LEU A 734 23.27 -38.33 -7.66
N GLY A 735 23.61 -38.73 -8.88
CA GLY A 735 23.37 -40.07 -9.41
C GLY A 735 24.12 -41.16 -8.63
N ALA A 736 25.37 -40.92 -8.25
CA ALA A 736 26.14 -41.85 -7.43
C ALA A 736 25.52 -41.99 -6.02
N GLN A 737 25.13 -40.88 -5.39
CA GLN A 737 24.41 -40.90 -4.12
C GLN A 737 23.08 -41.66 -4.21
N ALA A 738 22.35 -41.47 -5.31
CA ALA A 738 21.11 -42.18 -5.60
C ALA A 738 21.33 -43.70 -5.77
N LEU A 739 22.41 -44.14 -6.45
CA LEU A 739 22.77 -45.56 -6.57
C LEU A 739 23.11 -46.18 -5.21
N GLU A 740 23.86 -45.46 -4.37
CA GLU A 740 24.18 -45.91 -3.01
C GLU A 740 22.91 -46.05 -2.15
N ARG A 741 21.99 -45.08 -2.22
CA ARG A 741 20.72 -45.13 -1.52
C ARG A 741 19.84 -46.28 -2.02
N PHE A 742 19.74 -46.43 -3.33
CA PHE A 742 18.96 -47.49 -3.98
C PHE A 742 19.49 -48.90 -3.66
N ALA A 743 20.79 -49.05 -3.40
CA ALA A 743 21.43 -50.29 -2.95
C ALA A 743 21.28 -50.57 -1.44
N ARG A 744 20.87 -49.57 -0.63
CA ARG A 744 20.64 -49.72 0.83
C ARG A 744 19.17 -49.99 1.18
N ASP A 745 18.24 -49.42 0.43
CA ASP A 745 16.80 -49.47 0.71
C ASP A 745 16.09 -50.73 0.13
N ARG A 746 16.84 -51.64 -0.51
CA ARG A 746 16.38 -52.94 -1.05
C ARG A 746 17.37 -54.04 -0.69
#